data_AF-A0A1Z8Y321-F1
#
_entry.id   AF-A0A1Z8Y321-F1
#
_cell.length_a   1.000
_cell.length_b   1.000
_cell.length_c   1.000
_cell.angle_alpha   90.00
_cell.angle_beta   90.00
_cell.angle_gamma   90.00
#
_symmetry.space_group_name_H-M   'P 1'
#
loop_
_entity.id
_entity.type
_entity.pdbx_description
1 polymer ?
#
loop_
_entity_poly.entity_id
_entity_poly.type
_entity_poly.pdbx_seq_one_letter_code
_entity_poly.pdbx_strand_id
1 'polypeptide(L)'
;MRSHLIAALYLISNVCADLVNVPDLGLKIEKGFSVSLYADSVLAPDVYSMTLDSEGSVVISSRGYIKKLIDENGDGKAERGEIITKSSSGAMGMLFVDGKTLLTSEGGKFNRYSDDNGDGIFERGPEVIGKFGGGEHGIHAIRKDNKGRIYLIGGNDAKFSGHTDLKQYKELEGGGIIRYEPDLKRPTLISHGFRNPYDFDFNSEGHIYTYDSDCEREVFLPWYSPTRLYRAEDGAHHGWRLPGWKRGWKRPDYYYDSVKPIVNVGRGSPTGVMVYRHTAFPEHYHDAVFYCDWTFGKIYVTSTSTRSVASEYPVADIFLESSGTNGFAPSDIELAEDGSIFVAVGGRGTTGSVYKISRINSPKSSYRIPLKSVGYKGFSKSGAKSGQGFSFDESMIVARHLDRTLIESSLDERMKIMRQLMKALGDWNLSDPSCETLTGYEISYDEIFNEENNDLLVLSRNSCRTLLHSLNSEERKEAARMTAMLKDPHPISLGLIADFLTTSSKPEDDFHYLACISCLPINIDKRILENIAEAILRLDSKIKGKQVRSKQNYIDRLNEVIRGISKNGNIYDQIIKSPSFLRLNHVGIANAFPQAYRELAAQKFIKFVRNNINSQWRADLIDLLSCLDFDVTSSLFRKLAGNPSLMKSCVFELSKKPNDKDRALFVAGLGSPDKDLQVTCARALDAIGPKREANELLALFRVSDSKISLPLIEKLADRNFENKVGAMKWLGSNYPVIAKSISSDQINADIDWENIFSQVDWSKGNQSKGRVIFSERACQSCHLSANALGPDLSGVAKRLSPKDLFHSIANPNTDVPPSYRATIFTLKNGVKHIGRIAFYSADGVIIRTALGKTIRLDEEDIASQKDWSNSIMPEGLLIGLSSTQLSDLYAYIKTL
;
A
#
# COMPACT_ATOMS: atom_id res chain seq x y z
N MET A 1 42.68 -1.27 14.90
CA MET A 1 41.68 -1.50 15.97
C MET A 1 41.34 -0.25 16.77
N ARG A 2 42.29 0.42 17.47
CA ARG A 2 41.97 1.62 18.29
C ARG A 2 41.39 2.80 17.48
N SER A 3 41.87 3.04 16.26
CA SER A 3 41.33 4.08 15.35
C SER A 3 39.92 3.79 14.85
N HIS A 4 39.57 2.52 14.61
CA HIS A 4 38.21 2.10 14.22
C HIS A 4 37.24 2.11 15.40
N LEU A 5 37.71 1.83 16.62
CA LEU A 5 36.90 1.95 17.83
C LEU A 5 36.60 3.42 18.16
N ILE A 6 37.56 4.33 17.94
CA ILE A 6 37.36 5.78 18.14
C ILE A 6 36.41 6.33 17.08
N ALA A 7 36.49 5.89 15.81
CA ALA A 7 35.52 6.25 14.78
C ALA A 7 34.10 5.72 15.10
N ALA A 8 33.99 4.47 15.59
CA ALA A 8 32.72 3.91 16.05
C ALA A 8 32.16 4.65 17.29
N LEU A 9 33.00 5.07 18.23
CA LEU A 9 32.60 5.89 19.39
C LEU A 9 32.22 7.32 18.99
N TYR A 10 32.87 7.91 17.99
CA TYR A 10 32.51 9.21 17.42
C TYR A 10 31.18 9.16 16.63
N LEU A 11 30.92 8.03 15.95
CA LEU A 11 29.64 7.73 15.32
C LEU A 11 28.55 7.57 16.38
N ILE A 12 28.77 6.82 17.46
CA ILE A 12 27.79 6.67 18.55
C ILE A 12 27.49 8.02 19.25
N SER A 13 28.42 8.98 19.27
CA SER A 13 28.20 10.30 19.86
C SER A 13 27.52 11.34 18.94
N ASN A 14 27.34 11.06 17.65
CA ASN A 14 26.70 11.97 16.68
C ASN A 14 25.37 11.44 16.11
N VAL A 15 24.84 10.31 16.59
CA VAL A 15 23.70 9.62 15.98
C VAL A 15 22.36 10.02 16.60
N CYS A 16 22.05 11.31 16.48
CA CYS A 16 20.71 11.82 16.19
C CYS A 16 20.89 13.15 15.47
N ALA A 17 20.33 13.27 14.26
CA ALA A 17 20.06 14.56 13.62
C ALA A 17 19.45 15.51 14.67
N ASP A 18 20.10 16.65 14.91
CA ASP A 18 19.71 17.60 15.95
C ASP A 18 18.57 18.45 15.37
N LEU A 19 17.38 17.86 15.25
CA LEU A 19 16.25 18.47 14.57
C LEU A 19 15.66 19.63 15.38
N VAL A 20 15.50 20.78 14.73
CA VAL A 20 14.87 21.99 15.28
C VAL A 20 13.41 22.05 14.83
N ASN A 21 12.49 22.27 15.77
CA ASN A 21 11.07 22.45 15.47
C ASN A 21 10.84 23.75 14.69
N VAL A 22 9.94 23.67 13.69
CA VAL A 22 9.39 24.81 12.96
C VAL A 22 7.86 24.75 13.14
N PRO A 23 7.33 25.27 14.27
CA PRO A 23 5.94 25.05 14.68
C PRO A 23 4.92 25.57 13.68
N ASP A 24 5.19 26.71 13.05
CA ASP A 24 4.26 27.37 12.10
C ASP A 24 3.98 26.53 10.86
N LEU A 25 4.95 25.69 10.46
CA LEU A 25 4.80 24.74 9.36
C LEU A 25 4.50 23.33 9.86
N GLY A 26 4.56 23.12 11.18
CA GLY A 26 4.38 21.80 11.76
C GLY A 26 5.44 20.81 11.29
N LEU A 27 6.70 21.25 11.18
CA LEU A 27 7.83 20.44 10.72
C LEU A 27 8.95 20.43 11.76
N LYS A 28 9.93 19.55 11.58
CA LYS A 28 11.26 19.65 12.16
C LYS A 28 12.29 19.48 11.06
N ILE A 29 13.39 20.22 11.16
CA ILE A 29 14.47 20.21 10.17
C ILE A 29 15.83 20.20 10.87
N GLU A 30 16.82 19.63 10.20
CA GLU A 30 18.21 19.64 10.67
C GLU A 30 18.70 21.04 11.04
N LYS A 31 19.41 21.13 12.16
CA LYS A 31 19.99 22.39 12.65
C LYS A 31 20.91 23.02 11.62
N GLY A 32 20.79 24.34 11.44
CA GLY A 32 21.56 25.11 10.47
C GLY A 32 20.85 25.31 9.12
N PHE A 33 19.62 24.81 8.99
CA PHE A 33 18.77 25.03 7.82
C PHE A 33 17.48 25.76 8.19
N SER A 34 16.95 26.51 7.24
CA SER A 34 15.64 27.16 7.31
C SER A 34 14.72 26.54 6.26
N VAL A 35 13.44 26.36 6.61
CA VAL A 35 12.38 25.95 5.70
C VAL A 35 11.28 27.02 5.67
N SER A 36 10.85 27.39 4.47
CA SER A 36 9.74 28.32 4.24
C SER A 36 8.72 27.72 3.28
N LEU A 37 7.47 28.16 3.38
CA LEU A 37 6.42 27.82 2.43
C LEU A 37 6.62 28.67 1.17
N TYR A 38 6.92 28.02 0.03
CA TYR A 38 7.06 28.66 -1.27
C TYR A 38 5.70 28.83 -1.96
N ALA A 39 4.86 27.79 -1.95
CA ALA A 39 3.50 27.85 -2.45
C ALA A 39 2.55 27.04 -1.55
N ASP A 40 1.40 27.61 -1.24
CA ASP A 40 0.39 26.97 -0.39
C ASP A 40 -0.50 25.98 -1.16
N SER A 41 -1.46 25.38 -0.47
CA SER A 41 -2.39 24.42 -1.07
C SER A 41 -3.41 25.01 -2.04
N VAL A 42 -3.59 26.33 -2.05
CA VAL A 42 -4.45 27.01 -3.03
C VAL A 42 -3.73 27.09 -4.37
N LEU A 43 -2.45 27.47 -4.35
CA LEU A 43 -1.61 27.55 -5.55
C LEU A 43 -1.13 26.18 -6.02
N ALA A 44 -0.78 25.27 -5.12
CA ALA A 44 -0.20 23.96 -5.42
C ALA A 44 -1.00 22.79 -4.81
N PRO A 45 -2.27 22.58 -5.20
CA PRO A 45 -3.08 21.49 -4.67
C PRO A 45 -2.64 20.12 -5.22
N ASP A 46 -2.50 19.12 -4.34
CA ASP A 46 -2.29 17.70 -4.67
C ASP A 46 -1.13 17.45 -5.66
N VAL A 47 0.07 17.96 -5.38
CA VAL A 47 1.22 17.88 -6.30
C VAL A 47 1.74 16.44 -6.44
N TYR A 48 1.80 15.95 -7.68
CA TYR A 48 2.28 14.59 -8.01
C TYR A 48 3.78 14.55 -8.26
N SER A 49 4.30 15.53 -9.00
CA SER A 49 5.73 15.68 -9.32
C SER A 49 6.08 17.15 -9.53
N MET A 50 7.37 17.45 -9.50
CA MET A 50 7.95 18.78 -9.65
C MET A 50 9.21 18.71 -10.50
N THR A 51 9.52 19.79 -11.22
CA THR A 51 10.82 20.01 -11.85
C THR A 51 11.13 21.49 -11.80
N LEU A 52 12.37 21.86 -12.13
CA LEU A 52 12.72 23.24 -12.47
C LEU A 52 12.78 23.41 -13.99
N ASP A 53 12.36 24.56 -14.50
CA ASP A 53 12.55 24.92 -15.91
C ASP A 53 13.96 25.46 -16.18
N SER A 54 14.26 25.86 -17.42
CA SER A 54 15.57 26.38 -17.80
C SER A 54 15.96 27.69 -17.13
N GLU A 55 15.01 28.40 -16.51
CA GLU A 55 15.23 29.64 -15.77
C GLU A 55 15.31 29.39 -14.25
N GLY A 56 15.13 28.14 -13.81
CA GLY A 56 15.10 27.76 -12.39
C GLY A 56 13.76 27.97 -11.71
N SER A 57 12.68 28.24 -12.47
CA SER A 57 11.33 28.40 -11.91
C SER A 57 10.73 27.04 -11.56
N VAL A 58 9.94 27.00 -10.50
CA VAL A 58 9.29 25.76 -10.03
C VAL A 58 8.11 25.42 -10.93
N VAL A 59 8.11 24.22 -11.50
CA VAL A 59 7.00 23.67 -12.30
C VAL A 59 6.45 22.44 -11.61
N ILE A 60 5.15 22.41 -11.37
CA ILE A 60 4.44 21.32 -10.70
C ILE A 60 3.43 20.66 -11.61
N SER A 61 3.16 19.38 -11.38
CA SER A 61 2.07 18.66 -12.03
C SER A 61 1.10 18.07 -11.03
N SER A 62 -0.17 18.05 -11.42
CA SER A 62 -1.22 17.26 -10.81
C SER A 62 -2.24 16.88 -11.88
N ARG A 63 -3.30 16.20 -11.48
CA ARG A 63 -4.39 15.87 -12.39
C ARG A 63 -5.02 17.15 -12.95
N GLY A 64 -5.03 17.25 -14.27
CA GLY A 64 -5.61 18.35 -15.02
C GLY A 64 -4.61 19.41 -15.49
N TYR A 65 -3.38 19.46 -14.94
CA TYR A 65 -2.46 20.55 -15.22
C TYR A 65 -0.97 20.20 -15.10
N ILE A 66 -0.16 20.92 -15.87
CA ILE A 66 1.26 21.21 -15.60
C ILE A 66 1.36 22.73 -15.50
N LYS A 67 1.93 23.24 -14.41
CA LYS A 67 1.82 24.65 -14.02
C LYS A 67 3.15 25.18 -13.50
N LYS A 68 3.58 26.33 -14.02
CA LYS A 68 4.72 27.11 -13.52
C LYS A 68 4.25 27.97 -12.35
N LEU A 69 4.99 27.95 -11.25
CA LEU A 69 4.78 28.81 -10.09
C LEU A 69 5.69 30.03 -10.23
N ILE A 70 5.14 31.21 -9.95
CA ILE A 70 5.77 32.48 -10.27
C ILE A 70 5.86 33.30 -8.99
N ASP A 71 7.11 33.60 -8.62
CA ASP A 71 7.52 34.53 -7.57
C ASP A 71 7.85 35.87 -8.26
N GLU A 72 6.91 36.82 -8.21
CA GLU A 72 6.99 38.08 -8.97
C GLU A 72 7.92 39.10 -8.30
N ASN A 73 8.11 39.00 -6.98
CA ASN A 73 8.86 39.97 -6.18
C ASN A 73 10.24 39.46 -5.74
N GLY A 74 10.54 38.19 -5.98
CA GLY A 74 11.80 37.53 -5.62
C GLY A 74 11.98 37.27 -4.13
N ASP A 75 10.91 37.24 -3.34
CA ASP A 75 10.97 37.04 -1.88
C ASP A 75 11.08 35.58 -1.45
N GLY A 76 11.03 34.65 -2.42
CA GLY A 76 11.04 33.22 -2.18
C GLY A 76 9.66 32.64 -1.89
N LYS A 77 8.58 33.28 -2.36
CA LYS A 77 7.21 32.78 -2.36
C LYS A 77 6.56 33.03 -3.72
N ALA A 78 5.76 32.07 -4.18
CA ALA A 78 4.98 32.24 -5.39
C ALA A 78 3.65 32.94 -5.09
N GLU A 79 3.32 33.99 -5.84
CA GLU A 79 2.03 34.67 -5.77
C GLU A 79 0.98 34.08 -6.70
N ARG A 80 1.42 33.50 -7.83
CA ARG A 80 0.51 32.93 -8.83
C ARG A 80 1.07 31.67 -9.46
N GLY A 81 0.20 30.93 -10.13
CA GLY A 81 0.60 29.81 -10.97
C GLY A 81 -0.07 29.87 -12.35
N GLU A 82 0.70 29.54 -13.37
CA GLU A 82 0.33 29.61 -14.78
C GLU A 82 0.37 28.23 -15.43
N ILE A 83 -0.75 27.79 -15.99
CA ILE A 83 -0.84 26.48 -16.64
C ILE A 83 -0.11 26.56 -17.97
N ILE A 84 1.03 25.88 -18.07
CA ILE A 84 1.85 25.85 -19.28
C ILE A 84 1.37 24.78 -20.27
N THR A 85 0.73 23.71 -19.78
CA THR A 85 0.01 22.73 -20.60
C THR A 85 -0.97 21.90 -19.77
N LYS A 86 -1.94 21.26 -20.42
CA LYS A 86 -2.94 20.41 -19.75
C LYS A 86 -2.50 18.95 -19.76
N SER A 87 -2.54 18.31 -18.59
CA SER A 87 -2.29 16.87 -18.44
C SER A 87 -3.51 16.21 -17.82
N SER A 88 -4.12 15.23 -18.49
CA SER A 88 -5.34 14.60 -18.00
C SER A 88 -5.10 13.60 -16.86
N SER A 89 -3.95 12.91 -16.85
CA SER A 89 -3.53 12.02 -15.77
C SER A 89 -2.74 12.75 -14.68
N GLY A 90 -2.11 13.88 -15.00
CA GLY A 90 -0.98 14.43 -14.25
C GLY A 90 0.31 13.70 -14.63
N ALA A 91 1.41 14.45 -14.71
CA ALA A 91 2.75 13.91 -14.92
C ALA A 91 3.32 13.39 -13.60
N MET A 92 3.88 12.18 -13.65
CA MET A 92 4.57 11.55 -12.52
C MET A 92 6.08 11.80 -12.54
N GLY A 93 6.61 12.25 -13.68
CA GLY A 93 7.97 12.72 -13.85
C GLY A 93 8.01 13.74 -14.98
N MET A 94 8.85 14.75 -14.83
CA MET A 94 8.99 15.85 -15.77
C MET A 94 10.47 16.19 -15.97
N LEU A 95 10.83 16.61 -17.17
CA LEU A 95 12.16 17.10 -17.48
C LEU A 95 12.11 18.13 -18.61
N PHE A 96 12.60 19.34 -18.34
CA PHE A 96 12.93 20.29 -19.39
C PHE A 96 14.27 19.90 -20.03
N VAL A 97 14.24 19.54 -21.31
CA VAL A 97 15.47 19.23 -22.07
C VAL A 97 16.20 20.52 -22.41
N ASP A 98 15.43 21.55 -22.74
CA ASP A 98 15.82 22.93 -23.02
C ASP A 98 14.59 23.83 -22.75
N GLY A 99 14.69 25.13 -23.06
CA GLY A 99 13.60 26.08 -22.85
C GLY A 99 12.37 25.87 -23.74
N LYS A 100 12.39 24.92 -24.68
CA LYS A 100 11.32 24.67 -25.65
C LYS A 100 10.78 23.23 -25.66
N THR A 101 11.41 22.32 -24.90
CA THR A 101 11.09 20.90 -24.95
C THR A 101 10.88 20.35 -23.53
N LEU A 102 9.67 19.90 -23.26
CA LEU A 102 9.29 19.27 -22.00
C LEU A 102 8.99 17.78 -22.25
N LEU A 103 9.66 16.91 -21.51
CA LEU A 103 9.39 15.48 -21.48
C LEU A 103 8.61 15.11 -20.23
N THR A 104 7.63 14.22 -20.36
CA THR A 104 6.80 13.79 -19.23
C THR A 104 6.54 12.29 -19.24
N SER A 105 6.30 11.73 -18.06
CA SER A 105 5.72 10.40 -17.87
C SER A 105 4.29 10.54 -17.35
N GLU A 106 3.32 10.14 -18.17
CA GLU A 106 1.90 10.43 -17.93
C GLU A 106 1.04 9.22 -18.30
N GLY A 107 0.37 8.61 -17.32
CA GLY A 107 -0.54 7.49 -17.59
C GLY A 107 0.14 6.30 -18.28
N GLY A 108 1.41 6.03 -17.98
CA GLY A 108 2.21 4.98 -18.64
C GLY A 108 2.79 5.38 -20.00
N LYS A 109 2.60 6.62 -20.45
CA LYS A 109 3.15 7.12 -21.72
C LYS A 109 4.35 8.04 -21.44
N PHE A 110 5.42 7.83 -22.18
CA PHE A 110 6.55 8.75 -22.22
C PHE A 110 6.31 9.74 -23.36
N ASN A 111 6.09 11.01 -23.01
CA ASN A 111 5.60 12.03 -23.93
C ASN A 111 6.62 13.17 -24.12
N ARG A 112 6.45 13.88 -25.24
CA ARG A 112 7.10 15.15 -25.55
C ARG A 112 6.07 16.25 -25.78
N TYR A 113 6.33 17.41 -25.20
CA TYR A 113 5.67 18.68 -25.49
C TYR A 113 6.69 19.66 -26.07
N SER A 114 6.23 20.52 -26.98
CA SER A 114 7.03 21.57 -27.61
C SER A 114 6.37 22.93 -27.40
N ASP A 115 7.18 23.90 -27.03
CA ASP A 115 6.87 25.33 -27.10
C ASP A 115 7.50 25.89 -28.39
N ASP A 116 6.66 26.09 -29.39
CA ASP A 116 7.11 26.46 -30.72
C ASP A 116 7.49 27.96 -30.78
N ASN A 117 6.75 28.81 -30.06
CA ASN A 117 6.90 30.26 -30.10
C ASN A 117 7.93 30.80 -29.07
N GLY A 118 8.29 30.01 -28.05
CA GLY A 118 9.22 30.35 -26.99
C GLY A 118 8.63 31.22 -25.87
N ASP A 119 7.31 31.24 -25.67
CA ASP A 119 6.65 32.05 -24.65
C ASP A 119 6.50 31.34 -23.28
N GLY A 120 6.97 30.10 -23.18
CA GLY A 120 6.87 29.27 -21.98
C GLY A 120 5.57 28.47 -21.87
N ILE A 121 4.67 28.57 -22.84
CA ILE A 121 3.45 27.77 -22.96
C ILE A 121 3.68 26.67 -24.02
N PHE A 122 3.35 25.43 -23.67
CA PHE A 122 3.64 24.26 -24.50
C PHE A 122 2.38 23.85 -25.26
N GLU A 123 2.17 24.42 -26.45
CA GLU A 123 0.93 24.27 -27.20
C GLU A 123 0.88 23.00 -28.03
N ARG A 124 2.05 22.44 -28.39
CA ARG A 124 2.15 21.23 -29.20
C ARG A 124 2.51 20.02 -28.36
N GLY A 125 1.68 18.97 -28.42
CA GLY A 125 1.86 17.71 -27.69
C GLY A 125 0.55 17.24 -27.02
N PRO A 126 0.56 16.13 -26.28
CA PRO A 126 1.70 15.22 -26.13
C PRO A 126 1.96 14.41 -27.42
N GLU A 127 3.21 14.40 -27.88
CA GLU A 127 3.71 13.38 -28.80
C GLU A 127 4.17 12.17 -27.98
N VAL A 128 3.61 10.99 -28.25
CA VAL A 128 3.96 9.77 -27.52
C VAL A 128 5.25 9.17 -28.09
N ILE A 129 6.32 9.18 -27.30
CA ILE A 129 7.62 8.58 -27.63
C ILE A 129 7.62 7.07 -27.33
N GLY A 130 7.01 6.66 -26.21
CA GLY A 130 6.94 5.26 -25.79
C GLY A 130 5.68 4.95 -24.97
N LYS A 131 5.19 3.70 -25.06
CA LYS A 131 3.99 3.23 -24.35
C LYS A 131 4.35 2.09 -23.40
N PHE A 132 4.36 2.40 -22.13
CA PHE A 132 4.70 1.50 -21.03
C PHE A 132 3.47 1.19 -20.19
N GLY A 133 3.68 0.41 -19.14
CA GLY A 133 2.71 0.33 -18.07
C GLY A 133 2.71 1.59 -17.19
N GLY A 134 1.52 1.94 -16.71
CA GLY A 134 1.22 3.09 -15.86
C GLY A 134 0.64 2.69 -14.50
N GLY A 135 0.17 3.70 -13.77
CA GLY A 135 -0.25 3.61 -12.38
C GLY A 135 0.88 3.83 -11.39
N GLU A 136 0.66 3.54 -10.11
CA GLU A 136 1.62 3.84 -9.03
C GLU A 136 2.98 3.17 -9.24
N HIS A 137 3.01 1.99 -9.88
CA HIS A 137 4.23 1.24 -10.18
C HIS A 137 4.64 1.36 -11.67
N GLY A 138 4.15 2.38 -12.37
CA GLY A 138 4.45 2.65 -13.77
C GLY A 138 5.81 3.31 -13.97
N ILE A 139 5.98 3.96 -15.13
CA ILE A 139 7.12 4.86 -15.38
C ILE A 139 6.93 6.20 -14.64
N HIS A 140 8.03 6.74 -14.11
CA HIS A 140 8.03 7.95 -13.28
C HIS A 140 9.16 8.90 -13.70
N ALA A 141 10.18 9.13 -12.88
CA ALA A 141 11.18 10.18 -13.11
C ALA A 141 11.94 10.07 -14.43
N ILE A 142 12.32 11.24 -14.94
CA ILE A 142 13.08 11.43 -16.17
C ILE A 142 14.29 12.31 -15.84
N ARG A 143 15.50 11.86 -16.17
CA ARG A 143 16.73 12.65 -15.94
C ARG A 143 17.62 12.66 -17.18
N LYS A 144 18.41 13.72 -17.33
CA LYS A 144 19.36 13.91 -18.44
C LYS A 144 20.79 13.90 -17.92
N ASP A 145 21.68 13.20 -18.61
CA ASP A 145 23.11 13.25 -18.31
C ASP A 145 23.86 14.35 -19.08
N ASN A 146 25.15 14.51 -18.83
CA ASN A 146 25.99 15.53 -19.47
C ASN A 146 26.23 15.31 -20.98
N LYS A 147 25.80 14.17 -21.54
CA LYS A 147 25.85 13.87 -22.99
C LYS A 147 24.49 14.06 -23.66
N GLY A 148 23.49 14.54 -22.92
CA GLY A 148 22.12 14.72 -23.43
C GLY A 148 21.32 13.42 -23.52
N ARG A 149 21.81 12.31 -22.97
CA ARG A 149 21.09 11.03 -22.96
C ARG A 149 19.99 11.09 -21.89
N ILE A 150 18.83 10.54 -22.20
CA ILE A 150 17.64 10.62 -21.34
C ILE A 150 17.41 9.29 -20.66
N TYR A 151 17.26 9.30 -19.34
CA TYR A 151 17.00 8.12 -18.53
C TYR A 151 15.58 8.17 -18.00
N LEU A 152 14.89 7.03 -18.04
CA LEU A 152 13.54 6.84 -17.54
C LEU A 152 13.54 5.67 -16.57
N ILE A 153 12.95 5.88 -15.39
CA ILE A 153 12.78 4.84 -14.38
C ILE A 153 11.33 4.34 -14.35
N GLY A 154 11.13 3.07 -14.00
CA GLY A 154 9.79 2.53 -13.79
C GLY A 154 9.76 1.32 -12.87
N GLY A 155 8.63 1.16 -12.19
CA GLY A 155 8.36 0.04 -11.30
C GLY A 155 7.99 -1.26 -12.03
N ASN A 156 7.64 -2.28 -11.25
CA ASN A 156 7.32 -3.61 -11.76
C ASN A 156 6.00 -3.67 -12.54
N ASP A 157 5.18 -2.62 -12.51
CA ASP A 157 3.98 -2.51 -13.35
C ASP A 157 4.25 -1.65 -14.60
N ALA A 158 5.47 -1.13 -14.80
CA ALA A 158 5.89 -0.40 -16.01
C ALA A 158 5.95 -1.29 -17.26
N LYS A 159 5.81 -2.62 -17.11
CA LYS A 159 5.79 -3.59 -18.22
C LYS A 159 6.99 -3.45 -19.17
N PHE A 160 8.19 -3.23 -18.64
CA PHE A 160 9.41 -3.27 -19.45
C PHE A 160 9.60 -4.66 -20.09
N SER A 161 9.25 -5.73 -19.37
CA SER A 161 9.13 -7.07 -19.94
C SER A 161 7.99 -7.11 -20.97
N GLY A 162 8.31 -7.50 -22.21
CA GLY A 162 7.36 -7.53 -23.33
C GLY A 162 7.15 -6.19 -24.05
N HIS A 163 7.79 -5.10 -23.60
CA HIS A 163 7.76 -3.81 -24.29
C HIS A 163 8.39 -3.90 -25.69
N THR A 164 7.82 -3.20 -26.68
CA THR A 164 8.22 -3.35 -28.08
C THR A 164 9.65 -2.93 -28.36
N ASP A 165 10.11 -1.90 -27.65
CA ASP A 165 11.46 -1.33 -27.85
C ASP A 165 12.52 -2.07 -27.02
N LEU A 166 12.09 -2.98 -26.15
CA LEU A 166 12.93 -3.76 -25.25
C LEU A 166 12.86 -5.26 -25.57
N LYS A 167 12.31 -5.66 -26.73
CA LYS A 167 12.15 -7.07 -27.15
C LYS A 167 13.46 -7.87 -27.14
N GLN A 168 14.61 -7.20 -27.24
CA GLN A 168 15.93 -7.81 -27.12
C GLN A 168 16.26 -8.31 -25.71
N TYR A 169 15.53 -7.87 -24.69
CA TYR A 169 15.70 -8.23 -23.29
C TYR A 169 14.53 -9.13 -22.85
N LYS A 170 14.69 -10.43 -23.04
CA LYS A 170 13.59 -11.40 -22.87
C LYS A 170 13.28 -11.78 -21.40
N GLU A 171 14.23 -11.58 -20.49
CA GLU A 171 14.20 -12.12 -19.13
C GLU A 171 14.20 -11.00 -18.08
N LEU A 172 13.29 -10.04 -18.25
CA LEU A 172 13.18 -8.91 -17.32
C LEU A 172 12.26 -9.24 -16.14
N GLU A 173 12.88 -9.34 -14.97
CA GLU A 173 12.21 -9.35 -13.67
C GLU A 173 12.07 -7.90 -13.14
N GLY A 174 10.88 -7.57 -12.63
CA GLY A 174 10.61 -6.29 -11.95
C GLY A 174 10.61 -5.04 -12.84
N GLY A 175 10.77 -3.89 -12.20
CA GLY A 175 11.01 -2.58 -12.81
C GLY A 175 12.46 -2.40 -13.25
N GLY A 176 12.79 -1.23 -13.77
CA GLY A 176 14.10 -0.97 -14.39
C GLY A 176 14.39 0.49 -14.68
N ILE A 177 15.62 0.72 -15.15
CA ILE A 177 16.07 2.01 -15.68
C ILE A 177 16.44 1.81 -17.14
N ILE A 178 15.84 2.59 -18.03
CA ILE A 178 16.17 2.59 -19.46
C ILE A 178 16.80 3.93 -19.84
N ARG A 179 17.67 3.90 -20.85
CA ARG A 179 18.33 5.08 -21.40
C ARG A 179 18.05 5.21 -22.89
N TYR A 180 17.61 6.38 -23.31
CA TYR A 180 17.52 6.82 -24.69
C TYR A 180 18.73 7.67 -25.07
N GLU A 181 19.13 7.59 -26.34
CA GLU A 181 20.06 8.57 -26.92
C GLU A 181 19.35 9.94 -27.07
N PRO A 182 20.08 11.05 -27.29
CA PRO A 182 19.48 12.40 -27.33
C PRO A 182 18.39 12.58 -28.40
N ASP A 183 18.37 11.73 -29.41
CA ASP A 183 17.32 11.68 -30.45
C ASP A 183 16.03 11.01 -29.99
N LEU A 184 15.96 10.56 -28.72
CA LEU A 184 14.88 9.80 -28.10
C LEU A 184 14.59 8.46 -28.78
N LYS A 185 15.58 7.92 -29.51
CA LYS A 185 15.50 6.61 -30.16
C LYS A 185 16.44 5.64 -29.45
N ARG A 186 16.26 4.35 -29.75
CA ARG A 186 17.17 3.25 -29.36
C ARG A 186 17.32 3.12 -27.83
N PRO A 187 16.26 2.75 -27.09
CA PRO A 187 16.38 2.54 -25.66
C PRO A 187 17.31 1.37 -25.35
N THR A 188 18.17 1.57 -24.36
CA THR A 188 19.05 0.56 -23.78
C THR A 188 18.65 0.35 -22.33
N LEU A 189 18.45 -0.91 -21.93
CA LEU A 189 18.21 -1.22 -20.53
C LEU A 189 19.51 -1.07 -19.74
N ILE A 190 19.50 -0.30 -18.66
CA ILE A 190 20.65 -0.10 -17.78
C ILE A 190 20.64 -1.17 -16.68
N SER A 191 19.53 -1.33 -15.99
CA SER A 191 19.37 -2.26 -14.88
C SER A 191 17.90 -2.63 -14.65
N HIS A 192 17.66 -3.70 -13.89
CA HIS A 192 16.32 -4.16 -13.56
C HIS A 192 16.23 -4.80 -12.16
N GLY A 193 15.08 -5.36 -11.80
CA GLY A 193 14.84 -6.01 -10.51
C GLY A 193 14.43 -5.04 -9.41
N PHE A 194 13.75 -3.93 -9.75
CA PHE A 194 13.16 -3.01 -8.77
C PHE A 194 11.67 -3.29 -8.55
N ARG A 195 11.12 -2.87 -7.41
CA ARG A 195 9.66 -2.94 -7.15
C ARG A 195 8.96 -1.69 -7.66
N ASN A 196 9.20 -0.56 -7.02
CA ASN A 196 8.63 0.72 -7.39
C ASN A 196 9.58 1.85 -6.97
N PRO A 197 10.64 2.07 -7.76
CA PRO A 197 11.52 3.21 -7.60
C PRO A 197 10.91 4.42 -8.30
N TYR A 198 10.47 5.41 -7.53
CA TYR A 198 9.73 6.56 -8.06
C TYR A 198 10.64 7.58 -8.75
N ASP A 199 11.80 7.83 -8.15
CA ASP A 199 12.73 8.86 -8.61
C ASP A 199 14.20 8.41 -8.50
N PHE A 200 15.08 9.11 -9.20
CA PHE A 200 16.52 8.91 -9.19
C PHE A 200 17.25 10.20 -9.57
N ASP A 201 18.51 10.31 -9.17
CA ASP A 201 19.41 11.37 -9.63
C ASP A 201 20.86 10.85 -9.71
N PHE A 202 21.71 11.62 -10.37
CA PHE A 202 23.12 11.35 -10.56
C PHE A 202 23.97 12.06 -9.50
N ASN A 203 24.98 11.38 -8.97
CA ASN A 203 26.06 12.09 -8.27
C ASN A 203 27.04 12.76 -9.24
N SER A 204 28.00 13.52 -8.71
CA SER A 204 28.99 14.25 -9.53
C SER A 204 29.83 13.34 -10.44
N GLU A 205 30.01 12.07 -10.10
CA GLU A 205 30.72 11.10 -10.94
C GLU A 205 29.82 10.51 -12.04
N GLY A 206 28.49 10.61 -11.94
CA GLY A 206 27.53 10.02 -12.89
C GLY A 206 26.95 8.68 -12.45
N HIS A 207 27.16 8.27 -11.20
CA HIS A 207 26.47 7.12 -10.62
C HIS A 207 25.01 7.45 -10.33
N ILE A 208 24.11 6.50 -10.61
CA ILE A 208 22.67 6.66 -10.41
C ILE A 208 22.29 6.18 -9.02
N TYR A 209 21.53 6.99 -8.28
CA TYR A 209 20.96 6.63 -6.99
C TYR A 209 19.44 6.66 -7.05
N THR A 210 18.79 5.66 -6.47
CA THR A 210 17.33 5.55 -6.44
C THR A 210 16.84 4.92 -5.13
N TYR A 211 15.59 5.19 -4.77
CA TYR A 211 14.94 4.71 -3.56
C TYR A 211 13.75 3.81 -3.92
N ASP A 212 13.87 2.51 -3.64
CA ASP A 212 12.90 1.48 -4.04
C ASP A 212 11.95 1.10 -2.90
N SER A 213 10.70 0.78 -3.26
CA SER A 213 9.59 0.54 -2.33
C SER A 213 9.69 -0.78 -1.55
N ASP A 214 9.05 -0.81 -0.39
CA ASP A 214 8.90 -2.00 0.45
C ASP A 214 7.77 -2.93 -0.04
N CYS A 215 7.63 -4.10 0.58
CA CYS A 215 6.45 -4.93 0.47
C CYS A 215 5.73 -4.99 1.81
N GLU A 216 4.91 -3.98 2.09
CA GLU A 216 4.32 -3.71 3.41
C GLU A 216 3.44 -4.84 3.96
N ARG A 217 2.97 -5.72 3.07
CA ARG A 217 2.13 -6.88 3.40
C ARG A 217 2.91 -7.98 4.10
N GLU A 218 4.21 -8.06 3.82
CA GLU A 218 5.10 -9.15 4.19
C GLU A 218 5.96 -8.84 5.42
N VAL A 219 5.72 -7.72 6.09
CA VAL A 219 6.42 -7.39 7.34
C VAL A 219 6.32 -8.58 8.30
N PHE A 220 7.47 -8.97 8.87
CA PHE A 220 7.68 -10.18 9.70
C PHE A 220 7.77 -11.52 8.95
N LEU A 221 7.68 -11.53 7.62
CA LEU A 221 8.01 -12.70 6.81
C LEU A 221 9.51 -12.72 6.47
N PRO A 222 10.12 -13.92 6.30
CA PRO A 222 11.56 -14.07 6.02
C PRO A 222 12.04 -13.33 4.77
N TRP A 223 11.15 -13.03 3.84
CA TRP A 223 11.42 -12.38 2.56
C TRP A 223 10.92 -10.94 2.48
N TYR A 224 10.56 -10.34 3.62
CA TYR A 224 10.18 -8.93 3.66
C TYR A 224 11.24 -8.06 2.98
N SER A 225 10.77 -7.28 2.02
CA SER A 225 11.59 -6.27 1.35
C SER A 225 11.32 -4.91 1.98
N PRO A 226 12.25 -4.32 2.76
CA PRO A 226 12.10 -2.95 3.24
C PRO A 226 12.24 -1.94 2.09
N THR A 227 12.00 -0.65 2.35
CA THR A 227 12.42 0.42 1.45
C THR A 227 13.95 0.52 1.46
N ARG A 228 14.52 0.82 0.29
CA ARG A 228 15.93 0.56 0.00
C ARG A 228 16.55 1.65 -0.83
N LEU A 229 17.63 2.25 -0.35
CA LEU A 229 18.48 3.12 -1.15
C LEU A 229 19.47 2.27 -1.95
N TYR A 230 19.49 2.42 -3.26
CA TYR A 230 20.41 1.75 -4.17
C TYR A 230 21.33 2.75 -4.87
N ARG A 231 22.59 2.34 -5.09
CA ARG A 231 23.35 2.77 -6.27
C ARG A 231 23.01 1.77 -7.38
N ALA A 232 22.43 2.24 -8.48
CA ALA A 232 22.06 1.36 -9.57
C ALA A 232 23.30 0.93 -10.35
N GLU A 233 23.50 -0.39 -10.47
CA GLU A 233 24.67 -0.97 -11.15
C GLU A 233 24.36 -1.35 -12.61
N ASP A 234 25.34 -1.14 -13.50
CA ASP A 234 25.23 -1.41 -14.93
C ASP A 234 25.07 -2.91 -15.21
N GLY A 235 24.00 -3.30 -15.90
CA GLY A 235 23.72 -4.70 -16.26
C GLY A 235 23.33 -5.60 -15.09
N ALA A 236 22.89 -5.03 -13.95
CA ALA A 236 22.63 -5.78 -12.72
C ALA A 236 21.15 -5.90 -12.35
N HIS A 237 20.87 -6.85 -11.44
CA HIS A 237 19.54 -7.12 -10.88
C HIS A 237 19.45 -6.61 -9.42
N HIS A 238 18.38 -5.90 -9.06
CA HIS A 238 18.22 -5.23 -7.75
C HIS A 238 17.32 -5.99 -6.76
N GLY A 239 17.11 -7.28 -7.04
CA GLY A 239 16.60 -8.26 -6.09
C GLY A 239 15.11 -8.58 -6.22
N TRP A 240 14.28 -7.67 -6.72
CA TRP A 240 12.83 -7.90 -6.87
C TRP A 240 12.50 -8.87 -8.01
N ARG A 241 11.69 -9.90 -7.75
CA ARG A 241 11.30 -10.93 -8.73
C ARG A 241 9.78 -10.98 -8.89
N LEU A 242 9.24 -11.22 -10.09
CA LEU A 242 7.83 -11.59 -10.26
C LEU A 242 7.60 -12.63 -11.38
N PRO A 243 6.75 -13.66 -11.19
CA PRO A 243 5.93 -13.99 -10.01
C PRO A 243 5.98 -15.45 -9.49
N GLY A 244 5.75 -15.64 -8.18
CA GLY A 244 5.30 -16.91 -7.57
C GLY A 244 3.78 -17.02 -7.40
N TRP A 245 3.08 -15.89 -7.17
CA TRP A 245 1.79 -15.58 -7.83
C TRP A 245 1.13 -14.24 -7.41
N LYS A 246 1.78 -13.12 -7.10
CA LYS A 246 2.48 -12.28 -8.09
C LYS A 246 2.84 -10.88 -7.54
N ARG A 247 3.19 -10.66 -6.25
CA ARG A 247 3.57 -9.30 -5.76
C ARG A 247 4.64 -9.20 -4.64
N GLY A 248 5.36 -10.26 -4.28
CA GLY A 248 6.05 -10.29 -2.98
C GLY A 248 7.56 -10.57 -2.95
N TRP A 249 8.06 -11.43 -3.84
CA TRP A 249 9.36 -12.05 -3.59
C TRP A 249 10.56 -11.18 -3.99
N LYS A 250 11.55 -11.13 -3.08
CA LYS A 250 12.86 -10.51 -3.30
C LYS A 250 13.97 -11.46 -2.91
N ARG A 251 15.04 -11.45 -3.69
CA ARG A 251 16.33 -12.06 -3.35
C ARG A 251 16.91 -11.36 -2.10
N PRO A 252 17.29 -12.10 -1.04
CA PRO A 252 18.03 -11.56 0.09
C PRO A 252 19.27 -10.76 -0.30
N ASP A 253 19.61 -9.75 0.51
CA ASP A 253 20.69 -8.80 0.22
C ASP A 253 22.10 -9.41 0.21
N TYR A 254 22.27 -10.58 0.83
CA TYR A 254 23.53 -11.31 0.84
C TYR A 254 23.73 -12.18 -0.41
N TYR A 255 22.76 -12.23 -1.33
CA TYR A 255 22.92 -12.96 -2.58
C TYR A 255 23.88 -12.23 -3.51
N TYR A 256 24.94 -12.90 -3.93
CA TYR A 256 25.98 -12.32 -4.79
C TYR A 256 25.48 -11.95 -6.20
N ASP A 257 24.33 -12.47 -6.63
CA ASP A 257 23.69 -12.19 -7.92
C ASP A 257 22.59 -11.12 -7.83
N SER A 258 22.61 -10.33 -6.76
CA SER A 258 21.76 -9.16 -6.56
C SER A 258 22.60 -7.99 -6.07
N VAL A 259 22.25 -6.78 -6.50
CA VAL A 259 22.88 -5.57 -5.97
C VAL A 259 22.49 -5.43 -4.50
N LYS A 260 23.50 -5.27 -3.63
CA LYS A 260 23.29 -4.99 -2.21
C LYS A 260 22.80 -3.53 -2.05
N PRO A 261 21.71 -3.28 -1.31
CA PRO A 261 21.30 -1.92 -1.02
C PRO A 261 22.35 -1.21 -0.18
N ILE A 262 22.46 0.11 -0.36
CA ILE A 262 23.32 0.97 0.46
C ILE A 262 22.76 1.02 1.88
N VAL A 263 21.45 1.27 2.00
CA VAL A 263 20.73 1.31 3.27
C VAL A 263 19.36 0.66 3.12
N ASN A 264 18.99 -0.16 4.11
CA ASN A 264 17.62 -0.63 4.33
C ASN A 264 16.97 0.28 5.39
N VAL A 265 15.95 1.05 5.02
CA VAL A 265 15.34 2.05 5.93
C VAL A 265 14.19 1.45 6.75
N GLY A 266 13.46 0.51 6.16
CA GLY A 266 12.35 -0.19 6.82
C GLY A 266 11.05 -0.01 6.05
N ARG A 267 9.93 0.20 6.74
CA ARG A 267 8.65 0.45 6.07
C ARG A 267 8.58 1.92 5.65
N GLY A 268 8.00 2.20 4.49
CA GLY A 268 7.87 3.55 3.96
C GLY A 268 7.22 3.58 2.59
N SER A 269 7.09 4.77 2.01
CA SER A 269 6.62 4.95 0.63
C SER A 269 7.56 5.90 -0.12
N PRO A 270 8.56 5.36 -0.84
CA PRO A 270 9.53 6.14 -1.62
C PRO A 270 8.89 7.06 -2.65
N THR A 271 9.39 8.28 -2.73
CA THR A 271 9.01 9.28 -3.74
C THR A 271 10.28 9.96 -4.27
N GLY A 272 10.38 11.30 -4.21
CA GLY A 272 11.49 12.07 -4.78
C GLY A 272 12.88 11.68 -4.27
N VAL A 273 13.88 11.81 -5.13
CA VAL A 273 15.30 11.51 -4.90
C VAL A 273 16.16 12.58 -5.57
N MET A 274 17.01 13.24 -4.79
CA MET A 274 17.91 14.30 -5.26
C MET A 274 19.31 14.07 -4.70
N VAL A 275 20.34 14.15 -5.55
CA VAL A 275 21.73 14.16 -5.09
C VAL A 275 22.21 15.61 -4.98
N TYR A 276 22.73 15.99 -3.82
CA TYR A 276 23.13 17.38 -3.57
C TYR A 276 24.48 17.72 -4.22
N ARG A 277 24.41 18.11 -5.49
CA ARG A 277 25.55 18.52 -6.34
C ARG A 277 25.78 20.02 -6.31
N HIS A 278 25.94 20.60 -5.11
CA HIS A 278 26.21 22.01 -4.94
C HIS A 278 27.11 22.26 -3.74
N THR A 279 27.78 23.41 -3.67
CA THR A 279 28.71 23.77 -2.59
C THR A 279 28.12 24.70 -1.52
N ALA A 280 26.84 25.06 -1.63
CA ALA A 280 26.18 25.94 -0.65
C ALA A 280 25.99 25.25 0.71
N PHE A 281 25.60 23.98 0.74
CA PHE A 281 25.55 23.20 1.98
C PHE A 281 26.97 22.77 2.40
N PRO A 282 27.19 22.43 3.69
CA PRO A 282 28.47 21.91 4.17
C PRO A 282 28.99 20.71 3.36
N GLU A 283 30.31 20.52 3.33
CA GLU A 283 31.00 19.52 2.50
C GLU A 283 30.48 18.07 2.66
N HIS A 284 30.02 17.70 3.86
CA HIS A 284 29.47 16.35 4.09
C HIS A 284 28.16 16.06 3.34
N TYR A 285 27.47 17.11 2.86
CA TYR A 285 26.31 16.99 1.98
C TYR A 285 26.67 16.93 0.50
N HIS A 286 27.91 17.21 0.09
CA HIS A 286 28.29 17.16 -1.32
C HIS A 286 28.22 15.70 -1.80
N ASP A 287 27.42 15.44 -2.83
CA ASP A 287 27.03 14.09 -3.26
C ASP A 287 26.33 13.23 -2.18
N ALA A 288 25.70 13.86 -1.18
CA ALA A 288 24.75 13.16 -0.34
C ALA A 288 23.42 12.98 -1.09
N VAL A 289 22.77 11.84 -0.88
CA VAL A 289 21.48 11.51 -1.49
C VAL A 289 20.38 11.86 -0.51
N PHE A 290 19.47 12.74 -0.92
CA PHE A 290 18.23 13.05 -0.21
C PHE A 290 17.09 12.26 -0.85
N TYR A 291 16.23 11.67 -0.05
CA TYR A 291 15.14 10.84 -0.55
C TYR A 291 13.92 10.87 0.37
N CYS A 292 12.75 10.95 -0.25
CA CYS A 292 11.48 11.24 0.41
C CYS A 292 10.71 9.98 0.78
N ASP A 293 10.02 10.02 1.92
CA ASP A 293 9.04 9.03 2.37
C ASP A 293 7.69 9.69 2.58
N TRP A 294 6.79 9.41 1.65
CA TRP A 294 5.44 9.95 1.60
C TRP A 294 4.58 9.50 2.78
N THR A 295 4.72 8.25 3.24
CA THR A 295 3.83 7.68 4.27
C THR A 295 4.11 8.25 5.65
N PHE A 296 5.38 8.48 5.96
CA PHE A 296 5.80 8.97 7.27
C PHE A 296 6.16 10.45 7.28
N GLY A 297 6.08 11.13 6.14
CA GLY A 297 6.34 12.56 6.04
C GLY A 297 7.77 12.90 6.41
N LYS A 298 8.73 12.18 5.81
CA LYS A 298 10.16 12.31 6.11
C LYS A 298 10.97 12.54 4.85
N ILE A 299 12.07 13.26 5.01
CA ILE A 299 13.16 13.34 4.03
C ILE A 299 14.39 12.78 4.74
N TYR A 300 14.92 11.70 4.20
CA TYR A 300 16.16 11.10 4.66
C TYR A 300 17.34 11.67 3.87
N VAL A 301 18.52 11.59 4.46
CA VAL A 301 19.80 11.86 3.80
C VAL A 301 20.81 10.77 4.09
N THR A 302 21.59 10.38 3.08
CA THR A 302 22.70 9.44 3.23
C THR A 302 23.93 9.99 2.52
N SER A 303 25.05 10.13 3.24
CA SER A 303 26.32 10.55 2.63
C SER A 303 26.91 9.42 1.78
N THR A 304 27.14 9.68 0.49
CA THR A 304 27.72 8.69 -0.45
C THR A 304 29.05 9.12 -1.05
N SER A 305 29.58 10.26 -0.60
CA SER A 305 30.86 10.78 -1.05
C SER A 305 32.01 9.95 -0.50
N THR A 306 32.84 9.39 -1.37
CA THR A 306 34.07 8.65 -1.01
C THR A 306 35.09 9.48 -0.25
N ARG A 307 34.88 10.80 -0.14
CA ARG A 307 35.70 11.73 0.66
C ARG A 307 35.30 11.78 2.13
N SER A 308 34.17 11.17 2.49
CA SER A 308 33.64 11.14 3.85
C SER A 308 33.80 9.76 4.47
N VAL A 309 34.28 9.68 5.71
CA VAL A 309 34.30 8.44 6.51
C VAL A 309 32.88 7.87 6.68
N ALA A 310 31.85 8.72 6.67
CA ALA A 310 30.46 8.28 6.74
C ALA A 310 30.02 7.43 5.53
N SER A 311 30.69 7.57 4.38
CA SER A 311 30.41 6.72 3.20
C SER A 311 30.87 5.27 3.37
N GLU A 312 31.77 4.99 4.33
CA GLU A 312 32.19 3.62 4.67
C GLU A 312 31.10 2.88 5.47
N TYR A 313 30.23 3.62 6.17
CA TYR A 313 29.14 3.09 7.01
C TYR A 313 27.85 3.89 6.77
N PRO A 314 27.23 3.76 5.58
CA PRO A 314 26.09 4.58 5.22
C PRO A 314 24.90 4.32 6.14
N VAL A 315 24.27 5.40 6.59
CA VAL A 315 23.05 5.41 7.40
C VAL A 315 22.00 6.33 6.77
N ALA A 316 20.73 6.10 7.11
CA ALA A 316 19.63 6.97 6.73
C ALA A 316 19.33 7.96 7.87
N ASP A 317 19.91 9.15 7.81
CA ASP A 317 19.63 10.21 8.76
C ASP A 317 18.36 10.96 8.37
N ILE A 318 17.59 11.42 9.36
CA ILE A 318 16.39 12.24 9.09
C ILE A 318 16.86 13.68 8.91
N PHE A 319 16.66 14.24 7.73
CA PHE A 319 16.95 15.65 7.44
C PHE A 319 15.76 16.57 7.76
N LEU A 320 14.54 16.08 7.47
CA LEU A 320 13.30 16.80 7.73
C LEU A 320 12.19 15.80 8.05
N GLU A 321 11.34 16.10 9.03
CA GLU A 321 10.15 15.30 9.33
C GLU A 321 8.93 16.16 9.72
N SER A 322 7.74 15.57 9.63
CA SER A 322 6.52 16.17 10.14
C SER A 322 6.48 16.20 11.68
N SER A 323 6.02 17.31 12.25
CA SER A 323 5.65 17.44 13.66
C SER A 323 4.17 17.12 13.82
N GLY A 324 3.84 15.85 14.06
CA GLY A 324 2.45 15.41 14.30
C GLY A 324 1.72 14.91 13.05
N THR A 325 0.44 15.26 12.88
CA THR A 325 -0.44 14.70 11.83
C THR A 325 -0.78 15.70 10.71
N ASN A 326 0.07 16.69 10.48
CA ASN A 326 -0.21 17.84 9.60
C ASN A 326 -0.23 17.53 8.09
N GLY A 327 -0.14 16.25 7.70
CA GLY A 327 -0.29 15.84 6.31
C GLY A 327 0.88 16.21 5.39
N PHE A 328 2.07 16.43 5.94
CA PHE A 328 3.29 16.60 5.15
C PHE A 328 3.64 15.27 4.47
N ALA A 329 3.30 15.15 3.19
CA ALA A 329 3.49 13.94 2.39
C ALA A 329 4.38 14.28 1.18
N PRO A 330 5.72 14.26 1.33
CA PRO A 330 6.64 14.71 0.30
C PRO A 330 6.51 13.83 -0.94
N SER A 331 6.17 14.45 -2.07
CA SER A 331 5.97 13.80 -3.36
C SER A 331 7.17 13.98 -4.28
N ASP A 332 7.93 15.07 -4.17
CA ASP A 332 9.10 15.31 -5.01
C ASP A 332 10.11 16.28 -4.38
N ILE A 333 11.34 16.30 -4.87
CA ILE A 333 12.46 17.11 -4.35
C ILE A 333 13.43 17.53 -5.46
N GLU A 334 13.78 18.81 -5.53
CA GLU A 334 14.65 19.35 -6.59
C GLU A 334 15.72 20.33 -6.06
N LEU A 335 16.89 20.31 -6.69
CA LEU A 335 18.02 21.19 -6.39
C LEU A 335 18.01 22.44 -7.27
N ALA A 336 17.90 23.61 -6.67
CA ALA A 336 17.94 24.90 -7.35
C ALA A 336 19.38 25.35 -7.67
N GLU A 337 19.50 26.30 -8.61
CA GLU A 337 20.80 26.86 -9.02
C GLU A 337 21.53 27.64 -7.92
N ASP A 338 20.79 28.22 -6.96
CA ASP A 338 21.36 28.89 -5.78
C ASP A 338 21.83 27.90 -4.69
N GLY A 339 21.59 26.60 -4.90
CA GLY A 339 21.89 25.53 -3.95
C GLY A 339 20.84 25.31 -2.86
N SER A 340 19.71 26.01 -2.93
CA SER A 340 18.52 25.69 -2.13
C SER A 340 17.82 24.43 -2.66
N ILE A 341 16.96 23.84 -1.84
CA ILE A 341 16.19 22.65 -2.17
C ILE A 341 14.71 23.02 -2.18
N PHE A 342 13.99 22.64 -3.22
CA PHE A 342 12.53 22.66 -3.23
C PHE A 342 11.98 21.28 -2.90
N VAL A 343 10.90 21.25 -2.13
CA VAL A 343 10.17 20.02 -1.78
C VAL A 343 8.69 20.21 -2.10
N ALA A 344 8.15 19.36 -2.97
CA ALA A 344 6.72 19.28 -3.21
C ALA A 344 6.07 18.29 -2.24
N VAL A 345 4.86 18.59 -1.79
CA VAL A 345 4.00 17.66 -1.04
C VAL A 345 2.66 17.51 -1.75
N GLY A 346 2.01 16.36 -1.58
CA GLY A 346 0.70 16.08 -2.15
C GLY A 346 0.58 14.63 -2.64
N GLY A 347 -0.31 14.39 -3.59
CA GLY A 347 -0.58 13.06 -4.13
C GLY A 347 -1.72 12.36 -3.39
N ARG A 348 -2.46 11.51 -4.13
CA ARG A 348 -3.60 10.73 -3.62
C ARG A 348 -4.71 11.59 -3.00
N GLY A 349 -4.85 12.84 -3.42
CA GLY A 349 -5.86 13.78 -2.90
C GLY A 349 -5.52 14.33 -1.52
N THR A 350 -4.25 14.26 -1.10
CA THR A 350 -3.77 14.92 0.12
C THR A 350 -3.53 16.41 -0.13
N THR A 351 -3.37 17.18 0.94
CA THR A 351 -3.06 18.61 0.85
C THR A 351 -1.73 18.79 0.12
N GLY A 352 -1.73 19.56 -0.97
CA GLY A 352 -0.49 19.89 -1.69
C GLY A 352 0.11 21.21 -1.23
N SER A 353 1.42 21.39 -1.42
CA SER A 353 2.18 22.62 -1.18
C SER A 353 3.60 22.47 -1.76
N VAL A 354 4.35 23.57 -1.85
CA VAL A 354 5.80 23.55 -2.14
C VAL A 354 6.54 24.30 -1.05
N TYR A 355 7.65 23.72 -0.56
CA TYR A 355 8.53 24.30 0.44
C TYR A 355 9.90 24.61 -0.18
N LYS A 356 10.55 25.68 0.29
CA LYS A 356 11.94 26.02 -0.02
C LYS A 356 12.79 25.81 1.23
N ILE A 357 13.91 25.12 1.08
CA ILE A 357 14.89 24.85 2.14
C ILE A 357 16.21 25.50 1.77
N SER A 358 16.79 26.24 2.70
CA SER A 358 18.06 26.95 2.50
C SER A 358 18.96 26.82 3.72
N ARG A 359 20.27 26.93 3.49
CA ARG A 359 21.25 26.97 4.58
C ARG A 359 21.19 28.33 5.28
N ILE A 360 21.18 28.32 6.61
CA ILE A 360 21.35 29.54 7.39
C ILE A 360 22.81 29.99 7.25
N ASN A 361 23.02 31.26 6.91
CA ASN A 361 24.34 31.83 6.63
C ASN A 361 25.05 31.12 5.46
N SER A 362 24.38 31.00 4.31
CA SER A 362 24.99 30.49 3.07
C SER A 362 26.31 31.19 2.75
N PRO A 363 27.30 30.46 2.21
CA PRO A 363 28.57 31.05 1.80
C PRO A 363 28.34 32.11 0.72
N LYS A 364 29.13 33.19 0.75
CA LYS A 364 29.04 34.29 -0.26
C LYS A 364 29.35 33.83 -1.68
N SER A 365 30.08 32.72 -1.83
CA SER A 365 30.37 32.06 -3.10
C SER A 365 30.06 30.58 -2.96
N SER A 366 29.18 30.11 -3.83
CA SER A 366 28.84 28.70 -4.02
C SER A 366 28.57 28.46 -5.50
N TYR A 367 28.70 27.21 -5.91
CA TYR A 367 28.55 26.79 -7.30
C TYR A 367 28.07 25.35 -7.38
N ARG A 368 27.43 25.03 -8.49
CA ARG A 368 26.97 23.68 -8.84
C ARG A 368 28.15 22.79 -9.18
N ILE A 369 28.16 21.58 -8.63
CA ILE A 369 29.19 20.58 -8.89
C ILE A 369 28.87 19.92 -10.24
N PRO A 370 29.75 20.01 -11.25
CA PRO A 370 29.47 19.47 -12.57
C PRO A 370 29.28 17.96 -12.57
N LEU A 371 28.35 17.50 -13.42
CA LEU A 371 28.15 16.07 -13.69
C LEU A 371 29.23 15.56 -14.64
N LYS A 372 30.00 14.55 -14.20
CA LYS A 372 30.88 13.78 -15.07
C LYS A 372 30.11 12.71 -15.84
N SER A 373 30.76 12.16 -16.87
CA SER A 373 30.16 11.14 -17.71
C SER A 373 30.58 9.75 -17.28
N VAL A 374 29.63 8.92 -16.85
CA VAL A 374 29.81 7.47 -16.73
C VAL A 374 29.27 6.77 -17.97
N GLY A 375 30.05 5.82 -18.49
CA GLY A 375 29.68 4.98 -19.62
C GLY A 375 28.94 3.74 -19.16
N TYR A 376 27.65 3.83 -18.86
CA TYR A 376 26.80 2.65 -18.73
C TYR A 376 26.73 1.96 -20.10
N LYS A 377 27.21 0.72 -20.18
CA LYS A 377 27.11 -0.12 -21.38
C LYS A 377 25.68 -0.61 -21.56
N GLY A 378 24.95 -0.80 -20.47
CA GLY A 378 23.65 -1.42 -20.43
C GLY A 378 23.72 -2.95 -20.53
N PHE A 379 22.59 -3.57 -20.32
CA PHE A 379 22.41 -5.02 -20.37
C PHE A 379 22.84 -5.55 -21.76
N SER A 380 23.77 -6.50 -21.82
CA SER A 380 24.28 -7.03 -23.09
C SER A 380 23.49 -8.26 -23.56
N LYS A 381 23.22 -8.35 -24.88
CA LYS A 381 22.49 -9.45 -25.53
C LYS A 381 23.12 -10.85 -25.35
N SER A 382 24.40 -10.94 -25.00
CA SER A 382 25.20 -12.16 -25.11
C SER A 382 25.47 -12.90 -23.80
N GLY A 383 24.92 -12.43 -22.67
CA GLY A 383 25.06 -13.09 -21.36
C GLY A 383 23.87 -13.98 -20.97
N ALA A 384 22.81 -14.01 -21.77
CA ALA A 384 21.58 -14.76 -21.50
C ALA A 384 21.73 -16.27 -21.84
N LYS A 385 22.74 -16.92 -21.23
CA LYS A 385 22.56 -18.25 -20.63
C LYS A 385 22.28 -18.14 -19.12
N SER A 386 21.96 -16.94 -18.63
CA SER A 386 21.74 -16.65 -17.20
C SER A 386 20.27 -16.74 -16.76
N GLY A 387 19.32 -16.99 -17.67
CA GLY A 387 17.92 -17.25 -17.33
C GLY A 387 17.27 -18.45 -18.01
N GLN A 388 18.00 -19.24 -18.80
CA GLN A 388 17.78 -20.67 -18.73
C GLN A 388 18.34 -21.08 -17.37
N GLY A 389 17.47 -21.38 -16.41
CA GLY A 389 17.89 -22.11 -15.22
C GLY A 389 18.77 -23.29 -15.65
N PHE A 390 19.64 -23.74 -14.75
CA PHE A 390 20.50 -24.89 -15.03
C PHE A 390 19.65 -26.01 -15.63
N SER A 391 20.14 -26.64 -16.71
CA SER A 391 19.52 -27.89 -17.15
C SER A 391 19.58 -28.88 -15.99
N PHE A 392 18.65 -29.83 -15.97
CA PHE A 392 18.67 -30.89 -14.95
C PHE A 392 20.07 -31.53 -14.81
N ASP A 393 20.74 -31.83 -15.94
CA ASP A 393 22.10 -32.39 -15.95
C ASP A 393 23.13 -31.44 -15.34
N GLU A 394 23.06 -30.14 -15.66
CA GLU A 394 23.95 -29.14 -15.07
C GLU A 394 23.72 -29.03 -13.56
N SER A 395 22.47 -29.09 -13.10
CA SER A 395 22.11 -29.10 -11.67
C SER A 395 22.68 -30.31 -10.95
N MET A 396 22.62 -31.49 -11.58
CA MET A 396 23.20 -32.71 -11.04
C MET A 396 24.74 -32.63 -10.97
N ILE A 397 25.40 -31.99 -11.93
CA ILE A 397 26.86 -31.77 -11.90
C ILE A 397 27.24 -30.86 -10.74
N VAL A 398 26.52 -29.76 -10.51
CA VAL A 398 26.81 -28.88 -9.37
C VAL A 398 26.54 -29.61 -8.05
N ALA A 399 25.43 -30.37 -7.95
CA ALA A 399 25.10 -31.17 -6.76
C ALA A 399 26.17 -32.20 -6.39
N ARG A 400 26.83 -32.82 -7.38
CA ARG A 400 27.98 -33.74 -7.19
C ARG A 400 29.16 -33.11 -6.45
N HIS A 401 29.30 -31.78 -6.48
CA HIS A 401 30.47 -31.08 -5.92
C HIS A 401 30.30 -30.64 -4.46
N LEU A 402 29.17 -30.93 -3.80
CA LEU A 402 28.87 -30.50 -2.42
C LEU A 402 29.78 -31.09 -1.35
N ASP A 403 30.26 -32.33 -1.52
CA ASP A 403 30.70 -33.16 -0.38
C ASP A 403 32.06 -32.76 0.21
N ARG A 404 33.06 -32.42 -0.61
CA ARG A 404 34.42 -32.11 -0.12
C ARG A 404 34.72 -30.62 -0.03
N THR A 405 34.40 -29.87 -1.08
CA THR A 405 34.78 -28.47 -1.17
C THR A 405 34.03 -27.61 -0.16
N LEU A 406 32.77 -27.94 0.10
CA LEU A 406 31.92 -27.07 0.89
C LEU A 406 32.31 -27.08 2.37
N ILE A 407 32.74 -28.19 2.97
CA ILE A 407 33.13 -28.19 4.39
C ILE A 407 34.48 -27.46 4.60
N GLU A 408 35.39 -27.57 3.64
CA GLU A 408 36.75 -27.03 3.75
C GLU A 408 36.87 -25.57 3.25
N SER A 409 35.88 -25.08 2.49
CA SER A 409 35.83 -23.72 1.94
C SER A 409 35.59 -22.63 2.98
N SER A 410 35.97 -21.40 2.62
CA SER A 410 35.63 -20.20 3.38
C SER A 410 34.12 -19.94 3.40
N LEU A 411 33.61 -19.21 4.41
CA LEU A 411 32.17 -18.88 4.53
C LEU A 411 31.58 -18.29 3.23
N ASP A 412 32.28 -17.34 2.61
CA ASP A 412 31.81 -16.68 1.39
C ASP A 412 31.73 -17.65 0.21
N GLU A 413 32.68 -18.58 0.09
CA GLU A 413 32.65 -19.64 -0.93
C GLU A 413 31.51 -20.62 -0.66
N ARG A 414 31.30 -21.04 0.59
CA ARG A 414 30.20 -21.94 0.96
C ARG A 414 28.85 -21.34 0.64
N MET A 415 28.62 -20.07 0.98
CA MET A 415 27.39 -19.35 0.66
C MET A 415 27.17 -19.25 -0.86
N LYS A 416 28.23 -18.96 -1.64
CA LYS A 416 28.16 -18.94 -3.11
C LYS A 416 27.81 -20.32 -3.67
N ILE A 417 28.43 -21.38 -3.18
CA ILE A 417 28.19 -22.76 -3.65
C ILE A 417 26.75 -23.18 -3.32
N MET A 418 26.30 -23.06 -2.06
CA MET A 418 24.91 -23.35 -1.66
C MET A 418 23.91 -22.60 -2.53
N ARG A 419 24.18 -21.33 -2.80
CA ARG A 419 23.28 -20.51 -3.57
C ARG A 419 23.22 -20.92 -5.04
N GLN A 420 24.36 -21.23 -5.66
CA GLN A 420 24.38 -21.77 -7.02
C GLN A 420 23.62 -23.09 -7.11
N LEU A 421 23.73 -23.95 -6.10
CA LEU A 421 22.99 -25.21 -6.03
C LEU A 421 21.48 -25.00 -5.94
N MET A 422 21.03 -24.16 -5.00
CA MET A 422 19.61 -23.81 -4.93
C MET A 422 19.11 -23.23 -6.24
N LYS A 423 19.96 -22.46 -6.93
CA LYS A 423 19.64 -21.95 -8.26
C LYS A 423 19.45 -23.04 -9.29
N ALA A 424 20.33 -24.03 -9.25
CA ALA A 424 20.26 -25.18 -10.13
C ALA A 424 19.04 -26.07 -9.87
N LEU A 425 18.60 -26.16 -8.61
CA LEU A 425 17.37 -26.87 -8.23
C LEU A 425 16.06 -26.13 -8.59
N GLY A 426 16.15 -25.08 -9.43
CA GLY A 426 15.01 -24.33 -9.93
C GLY A 426 14.70 -23.04 -9.17
N ASP A 427 15.50 -22.67 -8.17
CA ASP A 427 15.43 -21.43 -7.37
C ASP A 427 14.05 -20.79 -7.13
N TRP A 428 13.45 -21.02 -5.96
CA TRP A 428 12.08 -20.61 -5.67
C TRP A 428 11.11 -21.25 -6.69
N ASN A 429 10.20 -22.12 -6.23
CA ASN A 429 9.18 -22.67 -7.11
C ASN A 429 8.16 -21.59 -7.49
N LEU A 430 8.51 -20.74 -8.47
CA LEU A 430 7.72 -19.60 -8.93
C LEU A 430 6.58 -20.02 -9.87
N SER A 431 6.66 -21.21 -10.46
CA SER A 431 5.70 -21.68 -11.46
C SER A 431 4.52 -22.39 -10.84
N ASP A 432 4.75 -23.31 -9.90
CA ASP A 432 3.69 -24.13 -9.28
C ASP A 432 4.00 -24.49 -7.82
N PRO A 433 4.10 -23.50 -6.91
CA PRO A 433 4.35 -23.78 -5.50
C PRO A 433 3.12 -24.39 -4.83
N SER A 434 3.33 -25.26 -3.83
CA SER A 434 2.21 -25.89 -3.09
C SER A 434 1.33 -24.85 -2.36
N CYS A 435 1.95 -23.76 -1.91
CA CYS A 435 1.28 -22.55 -1.45
C CYS A 435 2.26 -21.37 -1.50
N GLU A 436 1.73 -20.15 -1.34
CA GLU A 436 2.56 -18.94 -1.45
C GLU A 436 3.72 -18.93 -0.46
N THR A 437 3.52 -19.34 0.81
CA THR A 437 4.59 -19.37 1.81
C THR A 437 5.76 -20.26 1.43
N LEU A 438 5.50 -21.37 0.73
CA LEU A 438 6.50 -22.40 0.43
C LEU A 438 7.19 -22.20 -0.91
N THR A 439 6.86 -21.15 -1.66
CA THR A 439 7.55 -20.78 -2.91
C THR A 439 9.06 -20.77 -2.74
N GLY A 440 9.59 -20.28 -1.61
CA GLY A 440 11.03 -20.27 -1.36
C GLY A 440 11.65 -21.55 -0.84
N TYR A 441 10.85 -22.53 -0.44
CA TYR A 441 11.29 -23.71 0.32
C TYR A 441 11.12 -25.01 -0.47
N GLU A 442 10.52 -24.93 -1.66
CA GLU A 442 10.28 -26.04 -2.56
C GLU A 442 11.13 -25.91 -3.83
N ILE A 443 11.47 -27.05 -4.42
CA ILE A 443 12.15 -27.12 -5.72
C ILE A 443 11.13 -27.04 -6.86
N SER A 444 11.58 -26.65 -8.04
CA SER A 444 10.72 -26.51 -9.23
C SER A 444 10.62 -27.80 -10.06
N TYR A 445 11.45 -28.81 -9.77
CA TYR A 445 11.62 -30.04 -10.55
C TYR A 445 11.74 -31.25 -9.61
N ASP A 446 10.74 -32.14 -9.58
CA ASP A 446 10.75 -33.30 -8.68
C ASP A 446 11.66 -34.46 -9.18
N GLU A 447 12.20 -34.39 -10.41
CA GLU A 447 13.05 -35.42 -11.03
C GLU A 447 14.34 -35.71 -10.23
N ILE A 448 14.79 -34.76 -9.41
CA ILE A 448 15.93 -34.99 -8.51
C ILE A 448 15.66 -36.11 -7.49
N PHE A 449 14.37 -36.39 -7.19
CA PHE A 449 13.96 -37.45 -6.28
C PHE A 449 13.86 -38.84 -6.95
N ASN A 450 14.19 -38.97 -8.24
CA ASN A 450 14.28 -40.26 -8.91
C ASN A 450 15.39 -41.14 -8.32
N GLU A 451 15.21 -42.47 -8.35
CA GLU A 451 16.12 -43.45 -7.74
C GLU A 451 17.58 -43.32 -8.23
N GLU A 452 17.79 -42.96 -9.50
CA GLU A 452 19.12 -42.77 -10.09
C GLU A 452 19.97 -41.67 -9.44
N ASN A 453 19.32 -40.75 -8.70
CA ASN A 453 19.96 -39.60 -8.05
C ASN A 453 20.15 -39.77 -6.54
N ASN A 454 19.81 -40.94 -5.98
CA ASN A 454 19.75 -41.15 -4.54
C ASN A 454 21.09 -40.87 -3.83
N ASP A 455 22.21 -41.33 -4.39
CA ASP A 455 23.55 -41.08 -3.83
C ASP A 455 23.82 -39.57 -3.68
N LEU A 456 23.37 -38.78 -4.65
CA LEU A 456 23.58 -37.33 -4.68
C LEU A 456 22.69 -36.59 -3.70
N LEU A 457 21.46 -37.06 -3.54
CA LEU A 457 20.57 -36.58 -2.49
C LEU A 457 21.15 -36.86 -1.10
N VAL A 458 21.68 -38.06 -0.87
CA VAL A 458 22.29 -38.44 0.42
C VAL A 458 23.47 -37.54 0.75
N LEU A 459 24.39 -37.34 -0.21
CA LEU A 459 25.55 -36.45 -0.05
C LEU A 459 25.14 -34.99 0.21
N SER A 460 24.20 -34.48 -0.57
CA SER A 460 23.70 -33.11 -0.42
C SER A 460 23.05 -32.89 0.95
N ARG A 461 22.23 -33.84 1.40
CA ARG A 461 21.59 -33.82 2.73
C ARG A 461 22.61 -33.91 3.87
N ASN A 462 23.64 -34.75 3.75
CA ASN A 462 24.74 -34.84 4.73
C ASN A 462 25.50 -33.52 4.88
N SER A 463 25.81 -32.87 3.76
CA SER A 463 26.48 -31.58 3.74
C SER A 463 25.61 -30.51 4.41
N CYS A 464 24.32 -30.44 4.07
CA CYS A 464 23.37 -29.51 4.70
C CYS A 464 23.29 -29.71 6.21
N ARG A 465 23.18 -30.96 6.69
CA ARG A 465 23.17 -31.29 8.12
C ARG A 465 24.43 -30.79 8.84
N THR A 466 25.58 -30.93 8.22
CA THR A 466 26.84 -30.43 8.78
C THR A 466 26.81 -28.90 8.94
N LEU A 467 26.31 -28.18 7.93
CA LEU A 467 26.19 -26.73 7.96
C LEU A 467 25.16 -26.19 8.95
N LEU A 468 24.15 -26.98 9.34
CA LEU A 468 23.22 -26.59 10.41
C LEU A 468 23.97 -26.32 11.74
N HIS A 469 25.16 -26.89 11.94
CA HIS A 469 26.01 -26.60 13.11
C HIS A 469 26.82 -25.29 12.99
N SER A 470 26.73 -24.55 11.88
CA SER A 470 27.48 -23.32 11.68
C SER A 470 27.18 -22.28 12.77
N LEU A 471 28.19 -21.51 13.18
CA LEU A 471 27.99 -20.38 14.08
C LEU A 471 27.44 -19.14 13.35
N ASN A 472 27.52 -19.09 12.01
CA ASN A 472 26.99 -18.00 11.21
C ASN A 472 25.46 -18.17 10.98
N SER A 473 24.67 -17.13 11.25
CA SER A 473 23.21 -17.21 11.16
C SER A 473 22.69 -17.37 9.72
N GLU A 474 23.30 -16.69 8.75
CA GLU A 474 22.84 -16.71 7.36
C GLU A 474 23.17 -18.05 6.69
N GLU A 475 24.32 -18.64 7.05
CA GLU A 475 24.68 -19.99 6.63
C GLU A 475 23.70 -21.03 7.20
N ARG A 476 23.34 -20.94 8.50
CA ARG A 476 22.33 -21.83 9.09
C ARG A 476 20.96 -21.71 8.42
N LYS A 477 20.53 -20.49 8.07
CA LYS A 477 19.26 -20.25 7.37
C LYS A 477 19.26 -20.91 6.00
N GLU A 478 20.26 -20.64 5.17
CA GLU A 478 20.33 -21.26 3.84
C GLU A 478 20.52 -22.78 3.93
N ALA A 479 21.27 -23.30 4.92
CA ALA A 479 21.36 -24.74 5.17
C ALA A 479 20.00 -25.35 5.55
N ALA A 480 19.22 -24.71 6.42
CA ALA A 480 17.86 -25.15 6.78
C ALA A 480 16.92 -25.10 5.58
N ARG A 481 16.98 -24.03 4.78
CA ARG A 481 16.22 -23.89 3.54
C ARG A 481 16.55 -24.99 2.54
N MET A 482 17.83 -25.28 2.33
CA MET A 482 18.27 -26.33 1.43
C MET A 482 17.83 -27.72 1.93
N THR A 483 17.90 -27.94 3.24
CA THR A 483 17.39 -29.16 3.89
C THR A 483 15.90 -29.36 3.62
N ALA A 484 15.11 -28.27 3.68
CA ALA A 484 13.69 -28.27 3.34
C ALA A 484 13.45 -28.55 1.85
N MET A 485 14.17 -27.86 0.95
CA MET A 485 14.11 -28.08 -0.50
C MET A 485 14.41 -29.52 -0.89
N LEU A 486 15.40 -30.14 -0.23
CA LEU A 486 15.80 -31.52 -0.44
C LEU A 486 14.91 -32.54 0.28
N LYS A 487 13.83 -32.12 0.93
CA LYS A 487 12.88 -32.98 1.68
C LYS A 487 13.61 -33.99 2.57
N ASP A 488 14.56 -33.54 3.38
CA ASP A 488 15.42 -34.44 4.17
C ASP A 488 14.63 -35.21 5.25
N PRO A 489 14.57 -36.56 5.22
CA PRO A 489 13.77 -37.35 6.17
C PRO A 489 14.49 -37.61 7.51
N HIS A 490 15.66 -37.02 7.76
CA HIS A 490 16.50 -37.39 8.89
C HIS A 490 16.09 -36.69 10.21
N PRO A 491 15.92 -37.41 11.34
CA PRO A 491 15.51 -36.82 12.63
C PRO A 491 16.44 -35.73 13.17
N ILE A 492 17.75 -35.85 12.96
CA ILE A 492 18.74 -34.82 13.34
C ILE A 492 18.40 -33.46 12.71
N SER A 493 17.97 -33.44 11.44
CA SER A 493 17.63 -32.21 10.74
C SER A 493 16.45 -31.51 11.39
N LEU A 494 15.40 -32.26 11.72
CA LEU A 494 14.24 -31.75 12.48
C LEU A 494 14.68 -31.21 13.84
N GLY A 495 15.49 -31.96 14.59
CA GLY A 495 15.97 -31.55 15.92
C GLY A 495 16.76 -30.25 15.88
N LEU A 496 17.77 -30.16 15.00
CA LEU A 496 18.60 -28.97 14.86
C LEU A 496 17.80 -27.74 14.43
N ILE A 497 16.90 -27.88 13.46
CA ILE A 497 16.07 -26.76 12.99
C ILE A 497 15.10 -26.31 14.09
N ALA A 498 14.51 -27.26 14.85
CA ALA A 498 13.63 -26.94 15.96
C ALA A 498 14.36 -26.26 17.14
N ASP A 499 15.63 -26.57 17.36
CA ASP A 499 16.46 -25.95 18.42
C ASP A 499 16.75 -24.45 18.14
N PHE A 500 16.63 -24.00 16.89
CA PHE A 500 16.75 -22.57 16.55
C PHE A 500 15.52 -21.75 16.97
N LEU A 501 14.39 -22.40 17.27
CA LEU A 501 13.18 -21.75 17.79
C LEU A 501 13.36 -21.44 19.27
N THR A 502 13.90 -20.27 19.59
CA THR A 502 14.22 -19.85 20.96
C THR A 502 13.33 -18.71 21.44
N THR A 503 13.39 -18.34 22.72
CA THR A 503 12.66 -17.14 23.20
C THR A 503 13.25 -15.83 22.69
N SER A 504 14.53 -15.81 22.30
CA SER A 504 15.29 -14.63 21.89
C SER A 504 15.49 -14.50 20.38
N SER A 505 15.15 -15.52 19.59
CA SER A 505 15.23 -15.46 18.12
C SER A 505 14.27 -14.44 17.53
N LYS A 506 14.61 -13.91 16.37
CA LYS A 506 13.79 -12.94 15.63
C LYS A 506 12.53 -13.62 15.08
N PRO A 507 11.39 -12.92 14.98
CA PRO A 507 10.15 -13.50 14.46
C PRO A 507 10.28 -13.98 13.00
N GLU A 508 11.06 -13.28 12.18
CA GLU A 508 11.33 -13.67 10.79
C GLU A 508 12.13 -14.99 10.72
N ASP A 509 13.09 -15.16 11.63
CA ASP A 509 13.91 -16.37 11.70
C ASP A 509 13.06 -17.57 12.16
N ASP A 510 12.20 -17.39 13.18
CA ASP A 510 11.27 -18.43 13.61
C ASP A 510 10.32 -18.85 12.49
N PHE A 511 9.75 -17.87 11.77
CA PHE A 511 8.87 -18.15 10.64
C PHE A 511 9.61 -18.96 9.57
N HIS A 512 10.86 -18.57 9.26
CA HIS A 512 11.72 -19.28 8.32
C HIS A 512 11.92 -20.76 8.72
N TYR A 513 12.31 -21.02 9.97
CA TYR A 513 12.55 -22.39 10.44
C TYR A 513 11.26 -23.20 10.53
N LEU A 514 10.14 -22.60 10.92
CA LEU A 514 8.82 -23.25 10.89
C LEU A 514 8.43 -23.65 9.47
N ALA A 515 8.66 -22.78 8.47
CA ALA A 515 8.44 -23.09 7.06
C ALA A 515 9.34 -24.27 6.61
N CYS A 516 10.63 -24.26 6.98
CA CYS A 516 11.53 -25.39 6.70
C CYS A 516 11.03 -26.72 7.31
N ILE A 517 10.62 -26.71 8.59
CA ILE A 517 10.06 -27.89 9.27
C ILE A 517 8.82 -28.42 8.55
N SER A 518 7.96 -27.53 8.05
CA SER A 518 6.73 -27.91 7.36
C SER A 518 6.94 -28.67 6.05
N CYS A 519 8.15 -28.58 5.47
CA CYS A 519 8.55 -29.28 4.25
C CYS A 519 9.21 -30.65 4.52
N LEU A 520 9.59 -30.97 5.76
CA LEU A 520 10.30 -32.22 6.07
C LEU A 520 9.32 -33.41 6.09
N PRO A 521 9.61 -34.52 5.39
CA PRO A 521 8.75 -35.70 5.33
C PRO A 521 9.00 -36.63 6.54
N ILE A 522 8.85 -36.11 7.76
CA ILE A 522 9.16 -36.81 9.01
C ILE A 522 8.07 -36.61 10.06
N ASN A 523 7.65 -37.70 10.71
CA ASN A 523 6.73 -37.63 11.85
C ASN A 523 7.39 -36.88 13.02
N ILE A 524 6.69 -35.87 13.54
CA ILE A 524 7.20 -35.01 14.61
C ILE A 524 6.77 -35.57 15.96
N ASP A 525 7.73 -35.84 16.85
CA ASP A 525 7.42 -36.32 18.18
C ASP A 525 6.74 -35.24 19.04
N LYS A 526 6.11 -35.69 20.13
CA LYS A 526 5.31 -34.82 21.00
C LYS A 526 6.12 -33.66 21.60
N ARG A 527 7.36 -33.89 22.02
CA ARG A 527 8.19 -32.86 22.67
C ARG A 527 8.56 -31.76 21.68
N ILE A 528 8.92 -32.13 20.45
CA ILE A 528 9.20 -31.16 19.39
C ILE A 528 7.92 -30.41 19.00
N LEU A 529 6.78 -31.10 18.88
CA LEU A 529 5.48 -30.43 18.62
C LEU A 529 5.10 -29.42 19.69
N GLU A 530 5.33 -29.71 20.97
CA GLU A 530 5.11 -28.77 22.07
C GLU A 530 5.98 -27.51 21.92
N ASN A 531 7.26 -27.67 21.55
CA ASN A 531 8.15 -26.53 21.27
C ASN A 531 7.69 -25.71 20.07
N ILE A 532 7.31 -26.37 18.96
CA ILE A 532 6.78 -25.72 17.75
C ILE A 532 5.49 -24.94 18.06
N ALA A 533 4.56 -25.53 18.81
CA ALA A 533 3.32 -24.87 19.20
C ALA A 533 3.59 -23.61 20.02
N GLU A 534 4.54 -23.69 20.95
CA GLU A 534 4.93 -22.55 21.76
C GLU A 534 5.66 -21.48 20.94
N ALA A 535 6.51 -21.86 19.98
CA ALA A 535 7.15 -20.93 19.05
C ALA A 535 6.10 -20.17 18.21
N ILE A 536 5.13 -20.88 17.62
CA ILE A 536 4.00 -20.29 16.87
C ILE A 536 3.27 -19.24 17.71
N LEU A 537 2.94 -19.56 18.97
CA LEU A 537 2.22 -18.65 19.86
C LEU A 537 3.08 -17.48 20.36
N ARG A 538 4.39 -17.67 20.48
CA ARG A 538 5.32 -16.61 20.90
C ARG A 538 5.60 -15.58 19.81
N LEU A 539 5.35 -15.90 18.55
CA LEU A 539 5.51 -14.94 17.45
C LEU A 539 4.73 -13.63 17.69
N ASP A 540 3.51 -13.73 18.22
CA ASP A 540 2.72 -12.58 18.71
C ASP A 540 3.54 -11.71 19.70
N SER A 541 4.12 -12.35 20.72
CA SER A 541 4.92 -11.67 21.75
C SER A 541 6.16 -11.02 21.17
N LYS A 542 6.82 -11.69 20.22
CA LYS A 542 8.03 -11.20 19.56
C LYS A 542 7.76 -10.00 18.65
N ILE A 543 6.58 -9.99 18.03
CA ILE A 543 6.08 -8.86 17.23
C ILE A 543 5.63 -7.68 18.11
N LYS A 544 5.38 -7.91 19.42
CA LYS A 544 5.08 -6.88 20.44
C LYS A 544 3.93 -5.94 20.09
N GLY A 545 2.89 -6.44 19.42
CA GLY A 545 1.73 -5.62 19.06
C GLY A 545 2.01 -4.49 18.07
N LYS A 546 3.14 -4.52 17.34
CA LYS A 546 3.41 -3.63 16.22
C LYS A 546 2.38 -3.90 15.12
N GLN A 547 1.30 -3.12 15.15
CA GLN A 547 0.14 -3.09 14.24
C GLN A 547 0.18 -4.13 13.10
N VAL A 548 -0.38 -5.31 13.37
CA VAL A 548 -0.88 -6.18 12.30
C VAL A 548 -2.10 -5.48 11.71
N ARG A 549 -1.85 -4.57 10.75
CA ARG A 549 -2.90 -3.87 10.02
C ARG A 549 -3.64 -4.87 9.14
N SER A 550 -4.88 -4.55 8.77
CA SER A 550 -5.76 -5.37 7.93
C SER A 550 -5.20 -5.76 6.55
N LYS A 551 -4.05 -5.21 6.12
CA LYS A 551 -3.38 -5.52 4.84
C LYS A 551 -2.19 -6.48 4.97
N GLN A 552 -1.81 -6.90 6.17
CA GLN A 552 -0.72 -7.87 6.36
C GLN A 552 -1.22 -9.30 6.19
N ASN A 553 -0.47 -10.12 5.45
CA ASN A 553 -0.81 -11.52 5.19
C ASN A 553 -0.11 -12.49 6.16
N TYR A 554 0.61 -11.99 7.16
CA TYR A 554 1.42 -12.78 8.08
C TYR A 554 0.68 -13.98 8.69
N ILE A 555 -0.53 -13.76 9.19
CA ILE A 555 -1.34 -14.84 9.81
C ILE A 555 -1.78 -15.86 8.77
N ASP A 556 -2.15 -15.43 7.56
CA ASP A 556 -2.53 -16.33 6.47
C ASP A 556 -1.35 -17.22 6.04
N ARG A 557 -0.17 -16.62 5.92
CA ARG A 557 1.10 -17.32 5.62
C ARG A 557 1.49 -18.28 6.75
N LEU A 558 1.35 -17.86 8.01
CA LEU A 558 1.59 -18.74 9.17
C LEU A 558 0.63 -19.94 9.17
N ASN A 559 -0.64 -19.73 8.81
CA ASN A 559 -1.64 -20.79 8.72
C ASN A 559 -1.34 -21.81 7.59
N GLU A 560 -0.64 -21.41 6.52
CA GLU A 560 -0.10 -22.35 5.52
C GLU A 560 0.98 -23.24 6.15
N VAL A 561 1.91 -22.65 6.91
CA VAL A 561 2.97 -23.40 7.61
C VAL A 561 2.38 -24.37 8.64
N ILE A 562 1.42 -23.93 9.45
CA ILE A 562 0.74 -24.79 10.44
C ILE A 562 0.04 -25.98 9.75
N ARG A 563 -0.60 -25.75 8.60
CA ARG A 563 -1.19 -26.83 7.79
C ARG A 563 -0.14 -27.78 7.21
N GLY A 564 1.05 -27.29 6.86
CA GLY A 564 2.17 -28.15 6.45
C GLY A 564 2.64 -29.05 7.59
N ILE A 565 2.89 -28.46 8.77
CA ILE A 565 3.30 -29.20 9.99
C ILE A 565 2.24 -30.23 10.42
N SER A 566 0.95 -29.92 10.25
CA SER A 566 -0.14 -30.81 10.67
C SER A 566 -0.21 -32.13 9.89
N LYS A 567 0.43 -32.22 8.71
CA LYS A 567 0.54 -33.46 7.93
C LYS A 567 1.39 -34.52 8.65
N ASN A 568 2.31 -34.10 9.50
CA ASN A 568 3.30 -34.95 10.15
C ASN A 568 3.17 -35.02 11.68
N GLY A 569 2.13 -34.39 12.25
CA GLY A 569 1.90 -34.38 13.70
C GLY A 569 0.68 -33.56 14.09
N ASN A 570 0.08 -33.85 15.25
CA ASN A 570 -1.14 -33.16 15.71
C ASN A 570 -0.82 -31.80 16.37
N ILE A 571 -0.37 -30.83 15.58
CA ILE A 571 0.00 -29.49 16.05
C ILE A 571 -1.19 -28.69 16.59
N TYR A 572 -2.40 -28.87 16.05
CA TYR A 572 -3.60 -28.15 16.51
C TYR A 572 -3.92 -28.45 17.98
N ASP A 573 -3.84 -29.72 18.38
CA ASP A 573 -4.03 -30.14 19.77
C ASP A 573 -2.99 -29.52 20.71
N GLN A 574 -1.71 -29.47 20.30
CA GLN A 574 -0.66 -28.85 21.11
C GLN A 574 -0.85 -27.33 21.26
N ILE A 575 -1.23 -26.64 20.18
CA ILE A 575 -1.54 -25.20 20.24
C ILE A 575 -2.70 -24.94 21.23
N ILE A 576 -3.79 -25.72 21.14
CA ILE A 576 -4.95 -25.55 22.02
C ILE A 576 -4.59 -25.85 23.48
N LYS A 577 -3.70 -26.81 23.75
CA LYS A 577 -3.26 -27.18 25.10
C LYS A 577 -2.25 -26.22 25.71
N SER A 578 -1.52 -25.45 24.90
CA SER A 578 -0.49 -24.53 25.40
C SER A 578 -1.07 -23.48 26.36
N PRO A 579 -0.37 -23.18 27.48
CA PRO A 579 -0.76 -22.10 28.38
C PRO A 579 -0.62 -20.71 27.76
N SER A 580 0.18 -20.57 26.68
CA SER A 580 0.37 -19.31 25.95
C SER A 580 -0.79 -19.00 24.99
N PHE A 581 -1.70 -19.95 24.76
CA PHE A 581 -2.88 -19.76 23.90
C PHE A 581 -3.90 -18.80 24.54
N LEU A 582 -4.90 -18.35 23.77
CA LEU A 582 -5.98 -17.43 24.22
C LEU A 582 -5.63 -15.93 24.31
N ARG A 583 -4.69 -15.46 23.48
CA ARG A 583 -4.53 -14.03 23.23
C ARG A 583 -5.39 -13.63 22.03
N LEU A 584 -5.81 -12.37 21.97
CA LEU A 584 -6.64 -11.88 20.87
C LEU A 584 -5.95 -12.09 19.52
N ASN A 585 -4.63 -11.92 19.41
CA ASN A 585 -3.90 -12.15 18.15
C ASN A 585 -3.89 -13.61 17.69
N HIS A 586 -4.25 -14.57 18.56
CA HIS A 586 -4.34 -15.99 18.20
C HIS A 586 -5.68 -16.38 17.56
N VAL A 587 -6.66 -15.46 17.51
CA VAL A 587 -7.98 -15.72 16.92
C VAL A 587 -7.87 -16.05 15.43
N GLY A 588 -7.03 -15.33 14.68
CA GLY A 588 -6.80 -15.62 13.26
C GLY A 588 -6.17 -16.99 13.00
N ILE A 589 -5.33 -17.48 13.93
CA ILE A 589 -4.78 -18.84 13.88
C ILE A 589 -5.90 -19.87 14.15
N ALA A 590 -6.68 -19.67 15.21
CA ALA A 590 -7.76 -20.57 15.59
C ALA A 590 -8.87 -20.68 14.52
N ASN A 591 -9.17 -19.59 13.81
CA ASN A 591 -10.16 -19.57 12.73
C ASN A 591 -9.78 -20.45 11.53
N ALA A 592 -8.49 -20.68 11.31
CA ALA A 592 -7.98 -21.50 10.21
C ALA A 592 -7.89 -23.00 10.58
N PHE A 593 -8.23 -23.37 11.81
CA PHE A 593 -8.23 -24.77 12.22
C PHE A 593 -9.35 -25.57 11.53
N PRO A 594 -9.17 -26.89 11.33
CA PRO A 594 -10.27 -27.77 10.96
C PRO A 594 -11.43 -27.68 11.97
N GLN A 595 -12.66 -27.89 11.50
CA GLN A 595 -13.91 -27.62 12.24
C GLN A 595 -13.89 -28.11 13.71
N ALA A 596 -13.48 -29.37 13.96
CA ALA A 596 -13.46 -29.95 15.29
C ALA A 596 -12.51 -29.21 16.26
N TYR A 597 -11.32 -28.82 15.79
CA TYR A 597 -10.35 -28.06 16.58
C TYR A 597 -10.75 -26.59 16.74
N ARG A 598 -11.37 -26.01 15.71
CA ARG A 598 -11.91 -24.64 15.76
C ARG A 598 -13.00 -24.51 16.82
N GLU A 599 -13.89 -25.49 16.94
CA GLU A 599 -14.92 -25.52 17.98
C GLU A 599 -14.30 -25.60 19.39
N LEU A 600 -13.34 -26.50 19.61
CA LEU A 600 -12.62 -26.60 20.89
C LEU A 600 -11.90 -25.29 21.26
N ALA A 601 -11.28 -24.62 20.27
CA ALA A 601 -10.68 -23.30 20.48
C ALA A 601 -11.73 -22.25 20.84
N ALA A 602 -12.85 -22.19 20.11
CA ALA A 602 -13.94 -21.26 20.37
C ALA A 602 -14.53 -21.43 21.78
N GLN A 603 -14.68 -22.67 22.26
CA GLN A 603 -15.13 -22.98 23.62
C GLN A 603 -14.20 -22.42 24.70
N LYS A 604 -12.88 -22.39 24.45
CA LYS A 604 -11.92 -21.73 25.37
C LYS A 604 -12.00 -20.20 25.27
N PHE A 605 -12.07 -19.66 24.05
CA PHE A 605 -12.14 -18.21 23.84
C PHE A 605 -13.39 -17.57 24.45
N ILE A 606 -14.57 -18.19 24.32
CA ILE A 606 -15.79 -17.64 24.91
C ILE A 606 -15.72 -17.55 26.44
N LYS A 607 -15.10 -18.55 27.09
CA LYS A 607 -14.86 -18.53 28.55
C LYS A 607 -13.87 -17.43 28.93
N PHE A 608 -12.78 -17.31 28.18
CA PHE A 608 -11.77 -16.27 28.37
C PHE A 608 -12.36 -14.86 28.26
N VAL A 609 -13.15 -14.61 27.22
CA VAL A 609 -13.70 -13.27 26.94
C VAL A 609 -14.80 -12.90 27.93
N ARG A 610 -15.66 -13.85 28.34
CA ARG A 610 -16.70 -13.59 29.36
C ARG A 610 -16.12 -13.18 30.71
N ASN A 611 -14.94 -13.70 31.06
CA ASN A 611 -14.25 -13.36 32.30
C ASN A 611 -13.46 -12.03 32.22
N ASN A 612 -13.34 -11.42 31.03
CA ASN A 612 -12.57 -10.20 30.78
C ASN A 612 -13.47 -9.14 30.11
N ILE A 613 -14.27 -8.43 30.92
CA ILE A 613 -15.36 -7.53 30.50
C ILE A 613 -14.91 -6.37 29.58
N ASN A 614 -13.61 -6.02 29.56
CA ASN A 614 -13.05 -4.94 28.74
C ASN A 614 -12.34 -5.42 27.45
N SER A 615 -12.67 -6.61 26.94
CA SER A 615 -12.04 -7.15 25.73
C SER A 615 -12.31 -6.28 24.49
N GLN A 616 -11.27 -5.98 23.70
CA GLN A 616 -11.40 -5.36 22.37
C GLN A 616 -12.07 -6.36 21.41
N TRP A 617 -13.40 -6.26 21.27
CA TRP A 617 -14.16 -7.10 20.33
C TRP A 617 -13.81 -6.79 18.88
N ARG A 618 -13.73 -7.84 18.06
CA ARG A 618 -13.35 -7.77 16.65
C ARG A 618 -14.19 -8.74 15.82
N ALA A 619 -14.27 -8.49 14.52
CA ALA A 619 -15.02 -9.33 13.58
C ALA A 619 -14.50 -10.78 13.53
N ASP A 620 -13.18 -10.97 13.50
CA ASP A 620 -12.54 -12.29 13.49
C ASP A 620 -12.88 -13.13 14.73
N LEU A 621 -13.06 -12.51 15.89
CA LEU A 621 -13.50 -13.20 17.11
C LEU A 621 -14.97 -13.61 17.03
N ILE A 622 -15.84 -12.79 16.44
CA ILE A 622 -17.23 -13.17 16.18
C ILE A 622 -17.27 -14.38 15.25
N ASP A 623 -16.45 -14.37 14.18
CA ASP A 623 -16.35 -15.48 13.25
C ASP A 623 -15.86 -16.76 13.94
N LEU A 624 -14.95 -16.69 14.92
CA LEU A 624 -14.53 -17.86 15.69
C LEU A 624 -15.67 -18.40 16.57
N LEU A 625 -16.36 -17.51 17.26
CA LEU A 625 -17.46 -17.87 18.16
C LEU A 625 -18.69 -18.37 17.40
N SER A 626 -18.83 -18.05 16.10
CA SER A 626 -19.91 -18.53 15.24
C SER A 626 -19.98 -20.06 15.11
N CYS A 627 -18.89 -20.76 15.40
CA CYS A 627 -18.84 -22.23 15.39
C CYS A 627 -19.50 -22.87 16.61
N LEU A 628 -19.77 -22.10 17.65
CA LEU A 628 -20.49 -22.58 18.84
C LEU A 628 -22.00 -22.56 18.59
N ASP A 629 -22.74 -23.25 19.46
CA ASP A 629 -24.20 -23.24 19.43
C ASP A 629 -24.75 -21.79 19.46
N PHE A 630 -25.67 -21.51 18.54
CA PHE A 630 -26.37 -20.23 18.42
C PHE A 630 -27.00 -19.78 19.74
N ASP A 631 -27.54 -20.71 20.51
CA ASP A 631 -28.24 -20.36 21.76
C ASP A 631 -27.26 -19.88 22.83
N VAL A 632 -25.99 -20.29 22.74
CA VAL A 632 -24.90 -19.84 23.62
C VAL A 632 -24.40 -18.44 23.23
N THR A 633 -24.45 -18.07 21.95
CA THR A 633 -23.79 -16.86 21.41
C THR A 633 -24.76 -15.73 21.04
N SER A 634 -26.03 -16.03 20.75
CA SER A 634 -26.97 -15.04 20.20
C SER A 634 -27.23 -13.84 21.11
N SER A 635 -27.33 -14.04 22.43
CA SER A 635 -27.51 -12.94 23.40
C SER A 635 -26.31 -11.96 23.38
N LEU A 636 -25.11 -12.51 23.23
CA LEU A 636 -23.87 -11.74 23.12
C LEU A 636 -23.82 -10.98 21.79
N PHE A 637 -24.11 -11.64 20.66
CA PHE A 637 -24.09 -10.99 19.35
C PHE A 637 -25.11 -9.87 19.24
N ARG A 638 -26.29 -9.99 19.84
CA ARG A 638 -27.27 -8.89 19.94
C ARG A 638 -26.70 -7.66 20.64
N LYS A 639 -25.99 -7.86 21.76
CA LYS A 639 -25.36 -6.77 22.50
C LYS A 639 -24.25 -6.10 21.68
N LEU A 640 -23.45 -6.90 20.97
CA LEU A 640 -22.32 -6.41 20.16
C LEU A 640 -22.76 -5.73 18.86
N ALA A 641 -23.91 -6.11 18.29
CA ALA A 641 -24.44 -5.51 17.07
C ALA A 641 -24.73 -4.00 17.21
N GLY A 642 -24.86 -3.49 18.44
CA GLY A 642 -24.95 -2.05 18.72
C GLY A 642 -23.67 -1.27 18.41
N ASN A 643 -22.53 -1.95 18.22
CA ASN A 643 -21.29 -1.34 17.73
C ASN A 643 -21.27 -1.37 16.19
N PRO A 644 -21.25 -0.22 15.50
CA PRO A 644 -21.24 -0.16 14.04
C PRO A 644 -20.12 -0.96 13.37
N SER A 645 -18.95 -1.02 14.00
CA SER A 645 -17.80 -1.77 13.46
C SER A 645 -17.98 -3.29 13.49
N LEU A 646 -18.91 -3.80 14.32
CA LEU A 646 -19.19 -5.22 14.51
C LEU A 646 -20.57 -5.63 14.01
N MET A 647 -21.44 -4.66 13.73
CA MET A 647 -22.83 -4.86 13.33
C MET A 647 -22.95 -5.85 12.18
N LYS A 648 -22.12 -5.69 11.12
CA LYS A 648 -22.11 -6.61 9.97
C LYS A 648 -21.94 -8.06 10.45
N SER A 649 -20.81 -8.39 11.07
CA SER A 649 -20.50 -9.76 11.51
C SER A 649 -21.57 -10.33 12.47
N CYS A 650 -22.05 -9.54 13.43
CA CYS A 650 -23.11 -9.99 14.34
C CYS A 650 -24.44 -10.25 13.62
N VAL A 651 -24.83 -9.40 12.67
CA VAL A 651 -26.09 -9.56 11.92
C VAL A 651 -26.03 -10.78 11.01
N PHE A 652 -24.89 -11.05 10.37
CA PHE A 652 -24.69 -12.30 9.62
C PHE A 652 -24.96 -13.52 10.50
N GLU A 653 -24.45 -13.53 11.73
CA GLU A 653 -24.67 -14.63 12.66
C GLU A 653 -26.12 -14.72 13.15
N LEU A 654 -26.72 -13.60 13.55
CA LEU A 654 -28.13 -13.54 13.99
C LEU A 654 -29.10 -13.96 12.87
N SER A 655 -28.75 -13.71 11.60
CA SER A 655 -29.57 -14.10 10.45
C SER A 655 -29.67 -15.62 10.25
N LYS A 656 -28.80 -16.44 10.86
CA LYS A 656 -28.87 -17.91 10.78
C LYS A 656 -30.13 -18.48 11.46
N LYS A 657 -30.64 -17.80 12.50
CA LYS A 657 -31.94 -18.08 13.13
C LYS A 657 -32.70 -16.76 13.34
N PRO A 658 -33.32 -16.20 12.30
CA PRO A 658 -33.99 -14.90 12.37
C PRO A 658 -35.06 -14.84 13.47
N ASN A 659 -35.08 -13.73 14.21
CA ASN A 659 -36.06 -13.48 15.28
C ASN A 659 -36.57 -12.05 15.19
N ASP A 660 -37.85 -11.82 15.53
CA ASP A 660 -38.45 -10.47 15.48
C ASP A 660 -37.74 -9.47 16.41
N LYS A 661 -37.11 -9.94 17.50
CA LYS A 661 -36.27 -9.10 18.39
C LYS A 661 -35.08 -8.45 17.68
N ASP A 662 -34.63 -9.03 16.57
CA ASP A 662 -33.48 -8.59 15.79
C ASP A 662 -33.88 -7.74 14.57
N ARG A 663 -35.19 -7.51 14.35
CA ARG A 663 -35.75 -6.80 13.18
C ARG A 663 -35.10 -5.45 12.93
N ALA A 664 -34.92 -4.63 13.97
CA ALA A 664 -34.31 -3.31 13.83
C ALA A 664 -32.90 -3.37 13.23
N LEU A 665 -32.13 -4.42 13.56
CA LEU A 665 -30.80 -4.63 13.00
C LEU A 665 -30.86 -5.04 11.52
N PHE A 666 -31.83 -5.88 11.13
CA PHE A 666 -32.02 -6.26 9.74
C PHE A 666 -32.46 -5.07 8.88
N VAL A 667 -33.40 -4.24 9.37
CA VAL A 667 -33.83 -3.00 8.71
C VAL A 667 -32.66 -2.03 8.55
N ALA A 668 -31.85 -1.84 9.58
CA ALA A 668 -30.63 -1.01 9.50
C ALA A 668 -29.63 -1.56 8.46
N GLY A 669 -29.46 -2.88 8.38
CA GLY A 669 -28.57 -3.53 7.42
C GLY A 669 -29.00 -3.38 5.95
N LEU A 670 -30.30 -3.21 5.66
CA LEU A 670 -30.78 -2.87 4.30
C LEU A 670 -30.29 -1.50 3.82
N GLY A 671 -30.06 -0.57 4.75
CA GLY A 671 -29.46 0.75 4.46
C GLY A 671 -27.94 0.73 4.25
N SER A 672 -27.30 -0.43 4.45
CA SER A 672 -25.86 -0.61 4.23
C SER A 672 -25.52 -0.57 2.73
N PRO A 673 -24.35 -0.03 2.33
CA PRO A 673 -23.85 -0.15 0.96
C PRO A 673 -23.29 -1.55 0.64
N ASP A 674 -23.15 -2.42 1.65
CA ASP A 674 -22.70 -3.79 1.49
C ASP A 674 -23.84 -4.68 0.97
N LYS A 675 -23.71 -5.13 -0.29
CA LYS A 675 -24.72 -5.95 -0.96
C LYS A 675 -24.98 -7.28 -0.25
N ASP A 676 -23.95 -7.91 0.30
CA ASP A 676 -24.09 -9.21 0.97
C ASP A 676 -24.87 -9.05 2.28
N LEU A 677 -24.63 -7.95 3.00
CA LEU A 677 -25.42 -7.61 4.19
C LEU A 677 -26.87 -7.30 3.81
N GLN A 678 -27.13 -6.55 2.74
CA GLN A 678 -28.49 -6.27 2.26
C GLN A 678 -29.25 -7.56 1.92
N VAL A 679 -28.63 -8.47 1.16
CA VAL A 679 -29.23 -9.77 0.81
C VAL A 679 -29.53 -10.59 2.06
N THR A 680 -28.60 -10.63 3.01
CA THR A 680 -28.73 -11.37 4.26
C THR A 680 -29.88 -10.82 5.11
N CYS A 681 -29.96 -9.51 5.27
CA CYS A 681 -31.04 -8.86 6.01
C CYS A 681 -32.41 -9.03 5.33
N ALA A 682 -32.47 -8.92 4.00
CA ALA A 682 -33.70 -9.15 3.25
C ALA A 682 -34.21 -10.58 3.45
N ARG A 683 -33.33 -11.58 3.37
CA ARG A 683 -33.71 -12.99 3.66
C ARG A 683 -34.17 -13.18 5.09
N ALA A 684 -33.51 -12.56 6.06
CA ALA A 684 -33.90 -12.64 7.46
C ALA A 684 -35.29 -12.01 7.70
N LEU A 685 -35.55 -10.83 7.14
CA LEU A 685 -36.86 -10.16 7.18
C LEU A 685 -37.95 -10.96 6.48
N ASP A 686 -37.62 -11.61 5.36
CA ASP A 686 -38.54 -12.49 4.65
C ASP A 686 -38.95 -13.70 5.50
N ALA A 687 -38.00 -14.29 6.22
CA ALA A 687 -38.23 -15.44 7.10
C ALA A 687 -39.08 -15.09 8.34
N ILE A 688 -38.95 -13.88 8.88
CA ILE A 688 -39.78 -13.41 10.03
C ILE A 688 -41.05 -12.66 9.60
N GLY A 689 -41.27 -12.49 8.30
CA GLY A 689 -42.36 -11.73 7.71
C GLY A 689 -42.10 -10.20 7.72
N PRO A 690 -42.10 -9.52 6.56
CA PRO A 690 -41.91 -8.08 6.54
C PRO A 690 -43.09 -7.34 7.19
N LYS A 691 -42.84 -6.17 7.80
CA LYS A 691 -43.88 -5.34 8.44
C LYS A 691 -44.07 -3.99 7.74
N ARG A 692 -45.31 -3.48 7.78
CA ARG A 692 -45.70 -2.17 7.24
C ARG A 692 -45.29 -1.01 8.18
N GLU A 693 -44.10 -1.10 8.76
CA GLU A 693 -43.53 -0.06 9.62
C GLU A 693 -42.79 0.98 8.77
N ALA A 694 -42.83 2.25 9.16
CA ALA A 694 -42.30 3.35 8.36
C ALA A 694 -40.81 3.16 8.01
N ASN A 695 -40.00 2.71 8.96
CA ASN A 695 -38.55 2.52 8.79
C ASN A 695 -38.22 1.35 7.86
N GLU A 696 -38.99 0.26 7.93
CA GLU A 696 -38.81 -0.92 7.08
C GLU A 696 -39.21 -0.61 5.63
N LEU A 697 -40.34 0.10 5.44
CA LEU A 697 -40.76 0.60 4.13
C LEU A 697 -39.69 1.54 3.54
N LEU A 698 -39.21 2.52 4.30
CA LEU A 698 -38.14 3.41 3.85
C LEU A 698 -36.88 2.66 3.41
N ALA A 699 -36.43 1.70 4.23
CA ALA A 699 -35.23 0.92 3.93
C ALA A 699 -35.40 0.07 2.66
N LEU A 700 -36.50 -0.68 2.53
CA LEU A 700 -36.79 -1.52 1.37
C LEU A 700 -36.86 -0.69 0.07
N PHE A 701 -37.54 0.46 0.11
CA PHE A 701 -37.66 1.30 -1.07
C PHE A 701 -36.39 2.09 -1.41
N ARG A 702 -35.43 2.21 -0.50
CA ARG A 702 -34.10 2.81 -0.76
C ARG A 702 -33.07 1.82 -1.33
N VAL A 703 -33.25 0.51 -1.17
CA VAL A 703 -32.35 -0.50 -1.76
C VAL A 703 -32.39 -0.43 -3.28
N SER A 704 -31.29 -0.05 -3.94
CA SER A 704 -31.28 0.18 -5.39
C SER A 704 -31.52 -1.10 -6.21
N ASP A 705 -31.07 -2.26 -5.72
CA ASP A 705 -31.24 -3.55 -6.40
C ASP A 705 -32.66 -4.10 -6.16
N SER A 706 -33.52 -3.99 -7.17
CA SER A 706 -34.90 -4.44 -7.10
C SER A 706 -35.02 -5.95 -6.82
N LYS A 707 -34.02 -6.76 -7.16
CA LYS A 707 -34.05 -8.21 -6.88
C LYS A 707 -34.03 -8.52 -5.39
N ILE A 708 -33.52 -7.60 -4.57
CA ILE A 708 -33.42 -7.76 -3.12
C ILE A 708 -34.72 -7.31 -2.46
N SER A 709 -35.21 -6.12 -2.80
CA SER A 709 -36.31 -5.48 -2.06
C SER A 709 -37.71 -5.82 -2.60
N LEU A 710 -37.85 -6.06 -3.91
CA LEU A 710 -39.17 -6.22 -4.55
C LEU A 710 -39.97 -7.40 -3.99
N PRO A 711 -39.39 -8.60 -3.74
CA PRO A 711 -40.16 -9.73 -3.18
C PRO A 711 -40.77 -9.44 -1.81
N LEU A 712 -40.04 -8.69 -0.96
CA LEU A 712 -40.55 -8.29 0.36
C LEU A 712 -41.64 -7.21 0.22
N ILE A 713 -41.48 -6.28 -0.72
CA ILE A 713 -42.49 -5.26 -1.00
C ILE A 713 -43.78 -5.89 -1.54
N GLU A 714 -43.68 -6.90 -2.40
CA GLU A 714 -44.83 -7.66 -2.91
C GLU A 714 -45.59 -8.37 -1.79
N LYS A 715 -44.87 -9.02 -0.86
CA LYS A 715 -45.47 -9.60 0.35
C LYS A 715 -46.15 -8.55 1.23
N LEU A 716 -45.55 -7.36 1.40
CA LEU A 716 -46.16 -6.27 2.16
C LEU A 716 -47.42 -5.72 1.50
N ALA A 717 -47.41 -5.62 0.18
CA ALA A 717 -48.51 -5.07 -0.62
C ALA A 717 -49.60 -6.09 -0.91
N ASP A 718 -49.35 -7.37 -0.64
CA ASP A 718 -50.20 -8.51 -0.99
C ASP A 718 -50.55 -8.54 -2.50
N ARG A 719 -49.56 -8.21 -3.34
CA ARG A 719 -49.66 -8.17 -4.80
C ARG A 719 -48.30 -8.19 -5.46
N ASN A 720 -48.25 -8.69 -6.69
CA ASN A 720 -47.04 -8.65 -7.51
C ASN A 720 -46.90 -7.32 -8.27
N PHE A 721 -45.67 -6.93 -8.56
CA PHE A 721 -45.34 -5.76 -9.38
C PHE A 721 -44.35 -6.15 -10.48
N GLU A 722 -44.55 -5.64 -11.70
CA GLU A 722 -43.60 -5.88 -12.80
C GLU A 722 -42.21 -5.31 -12.52
N ASN A 723 -42.15 -4.20 -11.77
CA ASN A 723 -40.91 -3.53 -11.41
C ASN A 723 -41.12 -2.58 -10.22
N LYS A 724 -40.02 -2.01 -9.74
CA LYS A 724 -40.01 -1.07 -8.61
C LYS A 724 -40.78 0.23 -8.89
N VAL A 725 -41.01 0.60 -10.15
CA VAL A 725 -41.84 1.76 -10.51
C VAL A 725 -43.30 1.51 -10.16
N GLY A 726 -43.82 0.32 -10.45
CA GLY A 726 -45.16 -0.10 -10.01
C GLY A 726 -45.31 -0.13 -8.49
N ALA A 727 -44.27 -0.61 -7.80
CA ALA A 727 -44.23 -0.60 -6.33
C ALA A 727 -44.20 0.82 -5.74
N MET A 728 -43.46 1.75 -6.37
CA MET A 728 -43.42 3.16 -5.96
C MET A 728 -44.77 3.86 -6.12
N LYS A 729 -45.55 3.54 -7.16
CA LYS A 729 -46.93 4.04 -7.31
C LYS A 729 -47.82 3.57 -6.16
N TRP A 730 -47.73 2.28 -5.79
CA TRP A 730 -48.46 1.74 -4.64
C TRP A 730 -48.04 2.43 -3.33
N LEU A 731 -46.74 2.65 -3.11
CA LEU A 731 -46.25 3.39 -1.94
C LEU A 731 -46.79 4.82 -1.92
N GLY A 732 -46.86 5.50 -3.07
CA GLY A 732 -47.43 6.85 -3.20
C GLY A 732 -48.90 6.92 -2.82
N SER A 733 -49.70 5.92 -3.20
CA SER A 733 -51.13 5.87 -2.87
C SER A 733 -51.41 5.51 -1.41
N ASN A 734 -50.59 4.66 -0.78
CA ASN A 734 -50.85 4.13 0.57
C ASN A 734 -50.05 4.85 1.67
N TYR A 735 -48.88 5.40 1.33
CA TYR A 735 -47.94 6.04 2.25
C TYR A 735 -47.33 7.30 1.61
N PRO A 736 -48.14 8.35 1.33
CA PRO A 736 -47.74 9.50 0.53
C PRO A 736 -46.56 10.29 1.13
N VAL A 737 -46.47 10.37 2.45
CA VAL A 737 -45.35 11.06 3.15
C VAL A 737 -44.03 10.30 2.94
N ILE A 738 -44.05 8.97 3.03
CA ILE A 738 -42.88 8.11 2.83
C ILE A 738 -42.45 8.16 1.36
N ALA A 739 -43.39 8.03 0.41
CA ALA A 739 -43.10 8.07 -1.01
C ALA A 739 -42.47 9.40 -1.46
N LYS A 740 -42.95 10.53 -0.93
CA LYS A 740 -42.34 11.85 -1.17
C LYS A 740 -40.89 11.91 -0.71
N SER A 741 -40.53 11.25 0.39
CA SER A 741 -39.15 11.23 0.89
C SER A 741 -38.16 10.37 0.07
N ILE A 742 -38.64 9.64 -0.94
CA ILE A 742 -37.83 8.72 -1.77
C ILE A 742 -37.69 9.21 -3.23
N SER A 743 -38.58 10.08 -3.73
CA SER A 743 -38.87 10.21 -5.18
C SER A 743 -38.31 11.45 -5.90
N SER A 744 -37.45 12.27 -5.32
CA SER A 744 -37.13 13.59 -5.90
C SER A 744 -35.64 13.82 -6.13
N ASP A 745 -35.27 13.98 -7.41
CA ASP A 745 -33.94 14.34 -7.92
C ASP A 745 -33.61 15.85 -7.81
N GLN A 746 -34.50 16.67 -7.25
CA GLN A 746 -34.22 18.04 -6.79
C GLN A 746 -35.18 18.33 -5.64
N ILE A 747 -34.68 18.50 -4.40
CA ILE A 747 -35.58 18.67 -3.25
C ILE A 747 -35.49 20.02 -2.56
N ASN A 748 -34.50 20.86 -2.90
CA ASN A 748 -34.30 22.08 -2.13
C ASN A 748 -34.83 23.36 -2.78
N ALA A 749 -35.33 23.29 -4.02
CA ALA A 749 -35.79 24.50 -4.72
C ALA A 749 -37.01 25.18 -4.06
N ASP A 750 -37.83 24.42 -3.32
CA ASP A 750 -39.08 24.90 -2.71
C ASP A 750 -39.08 24.90 -1.16
N ILE A 751 -37.95 24.61 -0.51
CA ILE A 751 -37.84 24.57 0.96
C ILE A 751 -37.04 25.77 1.46
N ASP A 752 -37.68 26.62 2.26
CA ASP A 752 -37.03 27.75 2.94
C ASP A 752 -36.19 27.26 4.14
N TRP A 753 -35.00 26.76 3.83
CA TRP A 753 -34.03 26.30 4.82
C TRP A 753 -33.57 27.41 5.77
N GLU A 754 -33.52 28.66 5.31
CA GLU A 754 -33.16 29.80 6.15
C GLU A 754 -34.16 29.99 7.29
N ASN A 755 -35.45 29.94 6.97
CA ASN A 755 -36.49 30.01 7.99
C ASN A 755 -36.43 28.82 8.95
N ILE A 756 -36.26 27.59 8.44
CA ILE A 756 -36.16 26.38 9.29
C ILE A 756 -34.94 26.47 10.23
N PHE A 757 -33.75 26.76 9.71
CA PHE A 757 -32.51 26.81 10.50
C PHE A 757 -32.49 27.97 11.50
N SER A 758 -33.20 29.06 11.22
CA SER A 758 -33.38 30.17 12.16
C SER A 758 -34.18 29.79 13.42
N GLN A 759 -35.04 28.78 13.32
CA GLN A 759 -35.90 28.31 14.41
C GLN A 759 -35.26 27.17 15.24
N VAL A 760 -34.07 26.67 14.84
CA VAL A 760 -33.38 25.58 15.55
C VAL A 760 -32.50 26.13 16.67
N ASP A 761 -32.75 25.66 17.90
CA ASP A 761 -31.82 25.86 19.01
C ASP A 761 -30.72 24.79 18.97
N TRP A 762 -29.60 25.11 18.31
CA TRP A 762 -28.43 24.22 18.12
C TRP A 762 -27.69 23.85 19.41
N SER A 763 -28.05 24.44 20.55
CA SER A 763 -27.40 24.20 21.85
C SER A 763 -27.98 23.04 22.65
N LYS A 764 -29.20 22.58 22.33
CA LYS A 764 -29.99 21.65 23.17
C LYS A 764 -30.11 20.20 22.67
N GLY A 765 -29.32 19.79 21.69
CA GLY A 765 -29.41 18.45 21.10
C GLY A 765 -28.88 17.31 21.97
N ASN A 766 -29.42 16.11 21.76
CA ASN A 766 -29.04 14.84 22.39
C ASN A 766 -28.15 13.98 21.46
N GLN A 767 -26.92 13.71 21.90
CA GLN A 767 -25.92 12.95 21.13
C GLN A 767 -26.38 11.53 20.75
N SER A 768 -26.99 10.78 21.67
CA SER A 768 -27.39 9.39 21.42
C SER A 768 -28.51 9.29 20.38
N LYS A 769 -29.48 10.22 20.41
CA LYS A 769 -30.53 10.32 19.39
C LYS A 769 -29.97 10.82 18.06
N GLY A 770 -29.06 11.79 18.10
CA GLY A 770 -28.34 12.28 16.93
C GLY A 770 -27.57 11.19 16.19
N ARG A 771 -26.93 10.28 16.92
CA ARG A 771 -26.23 9.12 16.35
C ARG A 771 -27.15 8.20 15.56
N VAL A 772 -28.37 7.97 16.06
CA VAL A 772 -29.38 7.17 15.36
C VAL A 772 -29.77 7.85 14.05
N ILE A 773 -30.08 9.16 14.09
CA ILE A 773 -30.44 9.93 12.89
C ILE A 773 -29.28 9.92 11.88
N PHE A 774 -28.05 10.11 12.33
CA PHE A 774 -26.85 10.10 11.48
C PHE A 774 -26.66 8.74 10.77
N SER A 775 -27.02 7.64 11.43
CA SER A 775 -27.03 6.29 10.84
C SER A 775 -28.22 6.08 9.89
N GLU A 776 -29.43 6.49 10.28
CA GLU A 776 -30.67 6.36 9.48
C GLU A 776 -30.61 7.16 8.18
N ARG A 777 -29.92 8.30 8.20
CA ARG A 777 -29.67 9.15 7.02
C ARG A 777 -28.42 8.72 6.24
N ALA A 778 -27.81 7.60 6.60
CA ALA A 778 -26.63 7.02 5.95
C ALA A 778 -25.39 7.96 5.89
N CYS A 779 -25.32 8.99 6.74
CA CYS A 779 -24.18 9.91 6.78
C CYS A 779 -22.87 9.18 7.13
N GLN A 780 -22.96 8.16 7.99
CA GLN A 780 -21.82 7.33 8.39
C GLN A 780 -21.16 6.60 7.22
N SER A 781 -21.93 6.24 6.19
CA SER A 781 -21.44 5.55 5.01
C SER A 781 -20.42 6.41 4.27
N CYS A 782 -20.68 7.71 4.14
CA CYS A 782 -19.80 8.60 3.38
C CYS A 782 -18.72 9.31 4.21
N HIS A 783 -18.86 9.38 5.54
CA HIS A 783 -18.03 10.24 6.39
C HIS A 783 -17.26 9.54 7.53
N LEU A 784 -17.62 8.30 7.91
CA LEU A 784 -16.97 7.57 9.02
C LEU A 784 -16.20 6.32 8.56
N SER A 785 -15.91 6.21 7.26
CA SER A 785 -15.20 5.09 6.66
C SER A 785 -13.77 5.48 6.26
N ALA A 786 -12.81 4.56 6.42
CA ALA A 786 -11.44 4.73 5.92
C ALA A 786 -11.36 4.92 4.39
N ASN A 787 -12.44 4.60 3.67
CA ASN A 787 -12.61 4.80 2.23
C ASN A 787 -13.79 5.73 1.91
N ALA A 788 -14.06 6.69 2.80
CA ALA A 788 -15.10 7.70 2.67
C ALA A 788 -15.13 8.37 1.28
N LEU A 789 -16.34 8.59 0.78
CA LEU A 789 -16.58 9.36 -0.44
C LEU A 789 -16.60 10.87 -0.17
N GLY A 790 -17.05 11.25 1.03
CA GLY A 790 -17.07 12.63 1.50
C GLY A 790 -15.82 12.98 2.32
N PRO A 791 -15.67 14.26 2.69
CA PRO A 791 -14.62 14.70 3.59
C PRO A 791 -14.77 14.10 4.99
N ASP A 792 -13.65 13.97 5.70
CA ASP A 792 -13.64 13.63 7.12
C ASP A 792 -14.31 14.74 7.94
N LEU A 793 -15.31 14.34 8.72
CA LEU A 793 -16.08 15.25 9.57
C LEU A 793 -15.43 15.47 10.94
N SER A 794 -14.30 14.82 11.23
CA SER A 794 -13.59 15.00 12.49
C SER A 794 -13.28 16.48 12.73
N GLY A 795 -13.75 17.02 13.86
CA GLY A 795 -13.58 18.44 14.21
C GLY A 795 -14.25 19.44 13.25
N VAL A 796 -15.20 19.02 12.41
CA VAL A 796 -15.89 19.92 11.45
C VAL A 796 -16.59 21.08 12.15
N ALA A 797 -17.13 20.84 13.35
CA ALA A 797 -17.80 21.87 14.15
C ALA A 797 -16.87 22.97 14.69
N LYS A 798 -15.54 22.81 14.58
CA LYS A 798 -14.56 23.88 14.86
C LYS A 798 -14.29 24.77 13.64
N ARG A 799 -14.60 24.28 12.44
CA ARG A 799 -14.27 24.90 11.15
C ARG A 799 -15.47 25.59 10.49
N LEU A 800 -16.69 25.08 10.74
CA LEU A 800 -17.92 25.60 10.15
C LEU A 800 -18.96 25.89 11.23
N SER A 801 -19.75 26.95 11.04
CA SER A 801 -20.90 27.22 11.89
C SER A 801 -21.99 26.16 11.66
N PRO A 802 -22.92 25.95 12.62
CA PRO A 802 -24.02 25.01 12.43
C PRO A 802 -24.85 25.35 11.18
N LYS A 803 -25.05 26.65 10.90
CA LYS A 803 -25.79 27.10 9.72
C LYS A 803 -25.04 26.73 8.44
N ASP A 804 -23.77 27.08 8.31
CA ASP A 804 -22.99 26.80 7.09
C ASP A 804 -22.90 25.30 6.83
N LEU A 805 -22.65 24.51 7.87
CA LEU A 805 -22.61 23.06 7.79
C LEU A 805 -23.94 22.48 7.28
N PHE A 806 -25.07 22.92 7.85
CA PHE A 806 -26.38 22.41 7.45
C PHE A 806 -26.85 22.98 6.10
N HIS A 807 -26.38 24.15 5.68
CA HIS A 807 -26.55 24.64 4.31
C HIS A 807 -25.78 23.79 3.30
N SER A 808 -24.56 23.36 3.59
CA SER A 808 -23.82 22.42 2.73
C SER A 808 -24.48 21.05 2.66
N ILE A 809 -25.13 20.59 3.75
CA ILE A 809 -25.90 19.33 3.76
C ILE A 809 -27.22 19.48 2.99
N ALA A 810 -27.89 20.62 3.16
CA ALA A 810 -29.13 20.92 2.44
C ALA A 810 -28.85 21.03 0.94
N ASN A 811 -27.84 21.80 0.54
CA ASN A 811 -27.52 22.11 -0.86
C ASN A 811 -26.14 21.56 -1.27
N PRO A 812 -25.98 20.24 -1.41
CA PRO A 812 -24.67 19.62 -1.65
C PRO A 812 -24.06 19.96 -3.02
N ASN A 813 -24.85 20.45 -3.97
CA ASN A 813 -24.42 20.76 -5.34
C ASN A 813 -23.89 22.19 -5.55
N THR A 814 -24.01 23.08 -4.56
CA THR A 814 -23.69 24.51 -4.72
C THR A 814 -22.18 24.77 -4.82
N ASP A 815 -21.37 24.03 -4.07
CA ASP A 815 -19.90 24.15 -4.11
C ASP A 815 -19.24 22.78 -3.82
N VAL A 816 -18.69 22.15 -4.86
CA VAL A 816 -18.01 20.85 -4.78
C VAL A 816 -16.51 21.05 -5.01
N PRO A 817 -15.66 20.86 -3.96
CA PRO A 817 -14.23 21.06 -4.10
C PRO A 817 -13.63 20.12 -5.16
N PRO A 818 -12.62 20.56 -5.94
CA PRO A 818 -12.03 19.78 -7.04
C PRO A 818 -11.59 18.36 -6.64
N SER A 819 -11.07 18.19 -5.42
CA SER A 819 -10.61 16.90 -4.87
C SER A 819 -11.74 15.87 -4.64
N TYR A 820 -13.00 16.31 -4.61
CA TYR A 820 -14.19 15.47 -4.39
C TYR A 820 -15.13 15.41 -5.61
N ARG A 821 -14.77 16.03 -6.74
CA ARG A 821 -15.55 15.93 -7.99
C ARG A 821 -15.49 14.52 -8.57
N ALA A 822 -16.64 14.01 -9.01
CA ALA A 822 -16.68 12.75 -9.77
C ALA A 822 -16.32 13.02 -11.23
N THR A 823 -15.92 11.96 -11.95
CA THR A 823 -15.71 11.99 -13.39
C THR A 823 -16.73 11.07 -14.06
N ILE A 824 -17.32 11.54 -15.17
CA ILE A 824 -18.16 10.76 -16.07
C ILE A 824 -17.26 10.14 -17.13
N PHE A 825 -17.28 8.82 -17.23
CA PHE A 825 -16.62 8.03 -18.27
C PHE A 825 -17.69 7.52 -19.23
N THR A 826 -17.56 7.87 -20.51
CA THR A 826 -18.39 7.29 -21.58
C THR A 826 -17.57 6.23 -22.27
N LEU A 827 -18.03 4.99 -22.28
CA LEU A 827 -17.41 3.88 -22.98
C LEU A 827 -17.78 3.87 -24.47
N LYS A 828 -16.99 3.19 -25.31
CA LYS A 828 -17.21 3.04 -26.75
C LYS A 828 -18.52 2.34 -27.08
N ASN A 829 -19.01 1.49 -26.19
CA ASN A 829 -20.33 0.85 -26.28
C ASN A 829 -21.49 1.79 -25.85
N GLY A 830 -21.21 3.05 -25.54
CA GLY A 830 -22.20 4.06 -25.13
C GLY A 830 -22.56 4.05 -23.64
N VAL A 831 -22.08 3.09 -22.85
CA VAL A 831 -22.34 3.02 -21.40
C VAL A 831 -21.62 4.16 -20.68
N LYS A 832 -22.31 4.82 -19.75
CA LYS A 832 -21.74 5.87 -18.90
C LYS A 832 -21.52 5.37 -17.49
N HIS A 833 -20.33 5.61 -16.95
CA HIS A 833 -20.01 5.40 -15.54
C HIS A 833 -19.66 6.73 -14.88
N ILE A 834 -20.22 6.99 -13.70
CA ILE A 834 -19.94 8.20 -12.93
C ILE A 834 -19.27 7.78 -11.63
N GLY A 835 -18.09 8.32 -11.34
CA GLY A 835 -17.38 7.99 -10.11
C GLY A 835 -16.14 8.83 -9.88
N ARG A 836 -15.73 8.93 -8.62
CA ARG A 836 -14.46 9.56 -8.25
C ARG A 836 -13.33 8.61 -8.61
N ILE A 837 -12.30 9.07 -9.29
CA ILE A 837 -11.16 8.20 -9.62
C ILE A 837 -10.46 7.80 -8.32
N ALA A 838 -10.36 6.49 -8.10
CA ALA A 838 -9.60 5.92 -7.00
C ALA A 838 -8.13 5.72 -7.40
N PHE A 839 -7.89 5.31 -8.65
CA PHE A 839 -6.56 4.98 -9.14
C PHE A 839 -6.52 4.92 -10.68
N TYR A 840 -5.45 5.41 -11.30
CA TYR A 840 -5.12 5.10 -12.70
C TYR A 840 -4.13 3.94 -12.73
N SER A 841 -4.27 3.01 -13.68
CA SER A 841 -3.35 1.90 -13.93
C SER A 841 -2.88 1.93 -15.39
N ALA A 842 -1.93 1.06 -15.73
CA ALA A 842 -1.36 0.91 -17.07
C ALA A 842 -2.35 0.71 -18.22
N ASP A 843 -3.49 0.13 -17.91
CA ASP A 843 -4.42 -0.47 -18.86
C ASP A 843 -5.86 -0.07 -18.55
N GLY A 844 -6.06 0.89 -17.63
CA GLY A 844 -7.39 1.31 -17.24
C GLY A 844 -7.42 2.22 -16.02
N VAL A 845 -8.63 2.66 -15.66
CA VAL A 845 -8.91 3.52 -14.53
C VAL A 845 -9.86 2.81 -13.56
N ILE A 846 -9.51 2.83 -12.28
CA ILE A 846 -10.38 2.37 -11.22
C ILE A 846 -11.14 3.57 -10.68
N ILE A 847 -12.44 3.54 -10.85
CA ILE A 847 -13.35 4.60 -10.45
C ILE A 847 -14.23 4.12 -9.30
N ARG A 848 -14.38 4.93 -8.28
CA ARG A 848 -15.26 4.71 -7.15
C ARG A 848 -16.61 5.33 -7.47
N THR A 849 -17.58 4.49 -7.81
CA THR A 849 -18.92 4.90 -8.24
C THR A 849 -19.92 5.02 -7.09
N ALA A 850 -19.64 4.33 -5.97
CA ALA A 850 -20.39 4.40 -4.71
C ALA A 850 -19.49 3.90 -3.56
N LEU A 851 -19.98 3.91 -2.31
CA LEU A 851 -19.17 3.49 -1.16
C LEU A 851 -18.70 2.04 -1.35
N GLY A 852 -17.38 1.81 -1.27
CA GLY A 852 -16.79 0.48 -1.43
C GLY A 852 -16.91 -0.13 -2.84
N LYS A 853 -17.60 0.55 -3.77
CA LYS A 853 -17.80 0.08 -5.14
C LYS A 853 -16.81 0.74 -6.07
N THR A 854 -15.74 0.02 -6.40
CA THR A 854 -14.81 0.38 -7.46
C THR A 854 -15.13 -0.40 -8.73
N ILE A 855 -15.22 0.30 -9.85
CA ILE A 855 -15.29 -0.31 -11.19
C ILE A 855 -13.96 -0.01 -11.86
N ARG A 856 -13.32 -1.04 -12.40
CA ARG A 856 -12.21 -0.86 -13.32
C ARG A 856 -12.80 -0.67 -14.71
N LEU A 857 -12.40 0.40 -15.38
CA LEU A 857 -12.69 0.65 -16.78
C LEU A 857 -11.38 0.51 -17.54
N ASP A 858 -11.33 -0.37 -18.53
CA ASP A 858 -10.13 -0.52 -19.34
C ASP A 858 -10.00 0.67 -20.30
N GLU A 859 -8.77 1.19 -20.48
CA GLU A 859 -8.54 2.44 -21.24
C GLU A 859 -9.01 2.28 -22.69
N GLU A 860 -8.86 1.08 -23.26
CA GLU A 860 -9.27 0.75 -24.62
C GLU A 860 -10.78 0.88 -24.83
N ASP A 861 -11.58 0.75 -23.77
CA ASP A 861 -13.04 0.83 -23.83
C ASP A 861 -13.56 2.26 -23.61
N ILE A 862 -12.73 3.20 -23.13
CA ILE A 862 -13.16 4.56 -22.80
C ILE A 862 -13.17 5.44 -24.06
N ALA A 863 -14.33 6.00 -24.39
CA ALA A 863 -14.50 6.92 -25.51
C ALA A 863 -14.28 8.38 -25.09
N SER A 864 -14.71 8.79 -23.89
CA SER A 864 -14.45 10.13 -23.34
C SER A 864 -14.56 10.18 -21.83
N GLN A 865 -13.88 11.15 -21.21
CA GLN A 865 -14.02 11.47 -19.79
C GLN A 865 -14.36 12.97 -19.61
N LYS A 866 -15.27 13.29 -18.68
CA LYS A 866 -15.65 14.68 -18.36
C LYS A 866 -15.93 14.82 -16.86
N ASP A 867 -15.50 15.93 -16.26
CA ASP A 867 -15.81 16.22 -14.86
C ASP A 867 -17.32 16.40 -14.65
N TRP A 868 -17.81 15.83 -13.56
CA TRP A 868 -19.19 15.99 -13.12
C TRP A 868 -19.29 17.19 -12.19
N SER A 869 -20.19 18.12 -12.51
CA SER A 869 -20.45 19.33 -11.73
C SER A 869 -21.25 19.10 -10.45
N ASN A 870 -21.85 17.92 -10.29
CA ASN A 870 -22.75 17.62 -9.17
C ASN A 870 -22.03 16.80 -8.09
N SER A 871 -22.48 16.97 -6.86
CA SER A 871 -21.99 16.25 -5.69
C SER A 871 -22.47 14.80 -5.66
N ILE A 872 -21.63 13.94 -5.08
CA ILE A 872 -22.00 12.54 -4.77
C ILE A 872 -22.89 12.48 -3.52
N MET A 873 -22.93 13.53 -2.71
CA MET A 873 -23.80 13.62 -1.54
C MET A 873 -25.27 13.81 -1.98
N PRO A 874 -26.20 12.93 -1.55
CA PRO A 874 -27.62 13.03 -1.92
C PRO A 874 -28.28 14.31 -1.39
N GLU A 875 -29.22 14.87 -2.16
CA GLU A 875 -30.08 15.95 -1.69
C GLU A 875 -31.17 15.45 -0.72
N GLY A 876 -31.72 16.38 0.08
CA GLY A 876 -32.90 16.14 0.92
C GLY A 876 -32.70 15.23 2.13
N LEU A 877 -31.45 14.99 2.54
CA LEU A 877 -31.12 14.20 3.73
C LEU A 877 -31.77 14.74 5.02
N LEU A 878 -32.03 16.05 5.07
CA LEU A 878 -32.62 16.75 6.21
C LEU A 878 -34.16 16.77 6.22
N ILE A 879 -34.82 16.32 5.15
CA ILE A 879 -36.28 16.42 5.03
C ILE A 879 -37.00 15.52 6.03
N GLY A 880 -38.07 16.08 6.62
CA GLY A 880 -38.89 15.41 7.61
C GLY A 880 -38.29 15.36 9.00
N LEU A 881 -37.14 16.02 9.24
CA LEU A 881 -36.59 16.21 10.57
C LEU A 881 -37.23 17.43 11.24
N SER A 882 -37.66 17.27 12.48
CA SER A 882 -38.07 18.38 13.34
C SER A 882 -36.87 19.22 13.79
N SER A 883 -37.11 20.44 14.28
CA SER A 883 -36.06 21.31 14.83
C SER A 883 -35.26 20.65 15.96
N THR A 884 -35.91 19.84 16.81
CA THR A 884 -35.24 19.05 17.85
C THR A 884 -34.34 17.97 17.24
N GLN A 885 -34.80 17.27 16.20
CA GLN A 885 -33.99 16.25 15.53
C GLN A 885 -32.79 16.83 14.77
N LEU A 886 -32.91 18.04 14.22
CA LEU A 886 -31.78 18.76 13.62
C LEU A 886 -30.73 19.12 14.67
N SER A 887 -31.15 19.59 15.85
CA SER A 887 -30.28 19.86 16.99
C SER A 887 -29.62 18.58 17.53
N ASP A 888 -30.37 17.47 17.65
CA ASP A 888 -29.85 16.15 18.03
C ASP A 888 -28.76 15.69 17.05
N LEU A 889 -29.01 15.78 15.74
CA LEU A 889 -28.04 15.44 14.69
C LEU A 889 -26.76 16.27 14.81
N TYR A 890 -26.87 17.58 15.00
CA TYR A 890 -25.71 18.45 15.21
C TYR A 890 -24.94 18.11 16.48
N ALA A 891 -25.64 17.77 17.58
CA ALA A 891 -25.01 17.36 18.83
C ALA A 891 -24.12 16.12 18.66
N TYR A 892 -24.51 15.18 17.80
CA TYR A 892 -23.64 14.05 17.45
C TYR A 892 -22.48 14.45 16.55
N ILE A 893 -22.70 15.25 15.51
CA ILE A 893 -21.63 15.69 14.58
C ILE A 893 -20.53 16.45 15.33
N LYS A 894 -20.86 17.23 16.37
CA LYS A 894 -19.88 17.90 17.24
C LYS A 894 -18.91 16.95 17.97
N THR A 895 -19.27 15.67 18.12
CA THR A 895 -18.47 14.68 18.83
C THR A 895 -17.55 13.86 17.92
N LEU A 896 -17.67 14.07 16.61
CA LEU A 896 -16.73 13.60 15.60
C LEU A 896 -15.54 14.57 15.56
#